data_AF-A0A4P6XIV5-F1
#
_entry.id   AF-A0A4P6XIV5-F1
#
_cell.length_a   1.000
_cell.length_b   1.000
_cell.length_c   1.000
_cell.angle_alpha   90.00
_cell.angle_beta   90.00
_cell.angle_gamma   90.00
#
_symmetry.space_group_name_H-M   'P 1'
#
loop_
_entity.id
_entity.type
_entity.pdbx_description
1 polymer ?
#
loop_
_entity_poly.entity_id
_entity_poly.type
_entity_poly.pdbx_seq_one_letter_code
_entity_poly.pdbx_strand_id
1 'polypeptide(L)'
;MGKLKKGRRNQRGRLNPVAKQMGPNASKQEIKEEATRQNKIVPLIGKLSSSAPNDRSVALSAIAVLAEDATMRKLLLKERLVPTIMEQTLNDTNEELVVESFGLLRNLTIEEGYEIAKYLWRSNIWASIDSGLTKIEKSLHFMRTDPKSLDNKVTHMLFDFIENVLSLVVLIASCSEDLYESIYSKIDRVVAIVIDALNWNIEKLKTVKLFNSLLDFIYEFASDSTDFIISLANIPSFSLTKVIEAVQQPAHEKNNLGKIYAQGIYFHFLEVKGDETASKDSACAQILRATFDTVTKIDINHIKECLSTSDNAQEPLQKPSPEEKLQDIDVPFGSESPEKLHARSDLQAIDISIDLFTSICEYLASNESNVEEHVVLNEDLIRLFLEVAHPSYLQLLVFDQDNKETLQLTHKVLVAYNNLCWLFLSSNAIPTGWFSRIPELWQAVESVTKSDNLDYHRLGLNIFWALTKSVGPQVKDKVSLSDVRGLLARCNELTSQMEQSKELDLLTLEYVLSAVGFLGSVAQVIGNVEITSEIGQLLISLIRYFVDPQKNKNDAKAIEIPVECLNLIYDIFGDAEYEYDLPVFVQQNYLQQLEKLEPEVKACYKHIDKHKNPELKLRAEEAWTNLGRFIDYKKNERQ
;
A
#
# COMPACT_ATOMS: atom_id res chain seq x y z
N MET A 1 -50.00 45.34 1.62
CA MET A 1 -49.89 45.90 0.25
C MET A 1 -48.42 46.18 -0.03
N GLY A 2 -47.78 45.90 -1.16
CA GLY A 2 -48.14 45.25 -2.41
C GLY A 2 -46.88 44.62 -3.02
N LYS A 3 -47.10 43.75 -4.02
CA LYS A 3 -46.13 42.87 -4.72
C LYS A 3 -45.03 43.68 -5.43
N LEU A 4 -43.90 43.06 -5.82
CA LEU A 4 -43.77 42.52 -7.19
C LEU A 4 -42.72 41.40 -7.36
N LYS A 5 -43.19 40.31 -7.98
CA LYS A 5 -42.45 39.34 -8.78
C LYS A 5 -41.77 40.08 -9.95
N LYS A 6 -40.43 40.04 -10.03
CA LYS A 6 -39.60 40.05 -11.27
C LYS A 6 -38.13 40.25 -10.86
N GLY A 7 -37.36 39.17 -10.79
CA GLY A 7 -35.92 39.28 -10.52
C GLY A 7 -35.09 38.00 -10.65
N ARG A 8 -35.68 36.84 -10.97
CA ARG A 8 -34.97 35.55 -11.06
C ARG A 8 -34.63 35.11 -12.50
N ARG A 9 -34.46 36.05 -13.44
CA ARG A 9 -34.12 35.72 -14.84
C ARG A 9 -32.73 36.16 -15.32
N ASN A 10 -31.92 36.83 -14.49
CA ASN A 10 -30.57 37.30 -14.87
C ASN A 10 -29.44 36.79 -13.96
N GLN A 11 -29.46 35.52 -13.55
CA GLN A 11 -28.33 34.85 -12.89
C GLN A 11 -27.54 33.92 -13.84
N ARG A 12 -27.73 34.06 -15.16
CA ARG A 12 -26.75 33.57 -16.15
C ARG A 12 -25.73 34.67 -16.38
N GLY A 13 -24.52 34.51 -15.84
CA GLY A 13 -23.41 35.43 -16.08
C GLY A 13 -22.79 36.04 -14.82
N ARG A 14 -22.63 35.29 -13.72
CA ARG A 14 -21.55 35.62 -12.78
C ARG A 14 -20.24 35.20 -13.44
N LEU A 15 -19.60 36.14 -14.14
CA LEU A 15 -18.18 36.07 -14.47
C LEU A 15 -17.41 35.80 -13.18
N ASN A 16 -16.65 34.72 -13.18
CA ASN A 16 -15.81 34.31 -12.07
C ASN A 16 -14.71 35.38 -11.85
N PRO A 17 -14.67 36.09 -10.71
CA PRO A 17 -13.69 37.16 -10.47
C PRO A 17 -12.25 36.64 -10.25
N VAL A 18 -12.05 35.32 -10.31
CA VAL A 18 -10.73 34.64 -10.22
C VAL A 18 -10.35 33.96 -11.55
N ALA A 19 -11.03 34.28 -12.67
CA ALA A 19 -10.50 33.93 -13.97
C ALA A 19 -9.20 34.73 -14.18
N LYS A 20 -8.04 34.07 -13.99
CA LYS A 20 -6.73 34.57 -14.40
C LYS A 20 -6.88 35.08 -15.83
N GLN A 21 -6.85 36.40 -16.05
CA GLN A 21 -6.61 36.90 -17.40
C GLN A 21 -5.26 36.33 -17.82
N MET A 22 -5.27 35.50 -18.87
CA MET A 22 -4.05 34.90 -19.41
C MET A 22 -3.04 36.01 -19.65
N GLY A 23 -1.90 35.94 -18.97
CA GLY A 23 -0.77 36.81 -19.27
C GLY A 23 -0.27 36.54 -20.68
N PRO A 24 0.43 37.50 -21.31
CA PRO A 24 0.99 37.34 -22.66
C PRO A 24 1.98 36.18 -22.82
N ASN A 25 2.37 35.49 -21.73
CA ASN A 25 3.33 34.38 -21.70
C ASN A 25 2.70 33.02 -21.31
N ALA A 26 1.38 32.85 -21.40
CA ALA A 26 0.75 31.56 -21.11
C ALA A 26 1.22 30.46 -22.08
N SER A 27 1.51 29.26 -21.57
CA SER A 27 1.99 28.15 -22.40
C SER A 27 0.87 27.62 -23.31
N LYS A 28 1.20 27.05 -24.48
CA LYS A 28 0.19 26.46 -25.39
C LYS A 28 -0.70 25.42 -24.71
N GLN A 29 -0.17 24.72 -23.71
CA GLN A 29 -0.90 23.71 -22.95
C GLN A 29 -1.92 24.34 -21.99
N GLU A 30 -1.55 25.41 -21.28
CA GLU A 30 -2.48 26.16 -20.41
C GLU A 30 -3.67 26.72 -21.20
N ILE A 31 -3.44 27.18 -22.44
CA ILE A 31 -4.51 27.68 -23.33
C ILE A 31 -5.48 26.56 -23.69
N LYS A 32 -4.95 25.37 -24.01
CA LYS A 32 -5.77 24.20 -24.38
C LYS A 32 -6.58 23.69 -23.19
N GLU A 33 -5.99 23.68 -22.00
CA GLU A 33 -6.67 23.30 -20.76
C GLU A 33 -7.78 24.29 -20.40
N GLU A 34 -7.52 25.61 -20.49
CA GLU A 34 -8.54 26.65 -20.29
C GLU A 34 -9.72 26.48 -21.27
N ALA A 35 -9.43 26.29 -22.55
CA ALA A 35 -10.45 26.08 -23.57
C ALA A 35 -11.27 24.81 -23.31
N THR A 36 -10.62 23.71 -22.91
CA THR A 36 -11.29 22.46 -22.55
C THR A 36 -12.18 22.65 -21.33
N ARG A 37 -11.68 23.38 -20.32
CA ARG A 37 -12.43 23.68 -19.10
C ARG A 37 -13.70 24.47 -19.40
N GLN A 38 -13.60 25.56 -20.16
CA GLN A 38 -14.75 26.42 -20.48
C GLN A 38 -15.77 25.75 -21.41
N ASN A 39 -15.30 25.01 -22.42
CA ASN A 39 -16.17 24.49 -23.47
C ASN A 39 -16.76 23.10 -23.16
N LYS A 40 -16.09 22.31 -22.32
CA LYS A 40 -16.50 20.92 -22.02
C LYS A 40 -16.85 20.72 -20.54
N ILE A 41 -15.94 21.08 -19.63
CA ILE A 41 -16.05 20.75 -18.20
C ILE A 41 -17.16 21.55 -17.51
N VAL A 42 -17.12 22.89 -17.61
CA VAL A 42 -18.10 23.77 -16.97
C VAL A 42 -19.54 23.49 -17.43
N PRO A 43 -19.84 23.29 -18.74
CA PRO A 43 -21.18 22.93 -19.18
C PRO A 43 -21.65 21.56 -18.66
N LEU A 44 -20.76 20.56 -18.56
CA LEU A 44 -21.11 19.24 -18.03
C LEU A 44 -21.48 19.29 -16.55
N ILE A 45 -20.66 19.95 -15.72
CA ILE A 45 -20.99 20.12 -14.29
C ILE A 45 -22.28 20.93 -14.13
N GLY A 46 -22.50 21.96 -14.95
CA GLY A 46 -23.74 22.73 -14.95
C GLY A 46 -24.99 21.88 -15.24
N LYS A 47 -24.88 20.81 -16.04
CA LYS A 47 -25.99 19.88 -16.32
C LYS A 47 -26.35 18.99 -15.14
N LEU A 48 -25.44 18.74 -14.19
CA LEU A 48 -25.75 18.01 -12.95
C LEU A 48 -26.80 18.74 -12.10
N SER A 49 -26.94 20.06 -12.25
CA SER A 49 -27.98 20.87 -11.62
C SER A 49 -29.23 21.07 -12.50
N SER A 50 -29.36 20.36 -13.63
CA SER A 50 -30.55 20.47 -14.50
C SER A 50 -31.79 19.94 -13.78
N SER A 51 -32.95 20.54 -14.04
CA SER A 51 -34.23 20.02 -13.53
C SER A 51 -34.62 18.70 -14.19
N ALA A 52 -34.09 18.39 -15.38
CA ALA A 52 -34.39 17.15 -16.11
C ALA A 52 -33.50 16.00 -15.63
N PRO A 53 -34.07 14.89 -15.09
CA PRO A 53 -33.28 13.74 -14.63
C PRO A 53 -32.38 13.13 -15.71
N ASN A 54 -32.85 13.09 -16.95
CA ASN A 54 -32.09 12.58 -18.09
C ASN A 54 -30.84 13.42 -18.38
N ASP A 55 -30.92 14.75 -18.25
CA ASP A 55 -29.74 15.62 -18.44
C ASP A 55 -28.68 15.37 -17.37
N ARG A 56 -29.13 15.13 -16.12
CA ARG A 56 -28.24 14.81 -15.01
C ARG A 56 -27.58 13.45 -15.20
N SER A 57 -28.34 12.44 -15.60
CA SER A 57 -27.81 11.08 -15.85
C SER A 57 -26.76 11.09 -16.95
N VAL A 58 -27.08 11.66 -18.12
CA VAL A 58 -26.11 11.76 -19.22
C VAL A 58 -24.85 12.55 -18.81
N ALA A 59 -25.01 13.61 -18.02
CA ALA A 59 -23.87 14.38 -17.53
C ALA A 59 -23.02 13.59 -16.52
N LEU A 60 -23.65 12.86 -15.60
CA LEU A 60 -22.98 12.09 -14.56
C LEU A 60 -22.16 10.94 -15.18
N SER A 61 -22.75 10.15 -16.07
CA SER A 61 -22.04 9.07 -16.74
C SER A 61 -20.90 9.60 -17.63
N ALA A 62 -21.10 10.73 -18.32
CA ALA A 62 -20.03 11.36 -19.10
C ALA A 62 -18.89 11.87 -18.22
N ILE A 63 -19.19 12.37 -17.03
CA ILE A 63 -18.19 12.81 -16.06
C ILE A 63 -17.42 11.61 -15.49
N ALA A 64 -18.09 10.49 -15.21
CA ALA A 64 -17.45 9.28 -14.69
C ALA A 64 -16.35 8.78 -15.63
N VAL A 65 -16.65 8.66 -16.93
CA VAL A 65 -15.65 8.28 -17.95
C VAL A 65 -14.53 9.32 -18.07
N LEU A 66 -14.86 10.62 -18.01
CA LEU A 66 -13.83 11.66 -18.08
C LEU A 66 -12.92 11.70 -16.85
N ALA A 67 -13.42 11.28 -15.69
CA ALA A 67 -12.65 11.27 -14.45
C ALA A 67 -11.58 10.17 -14.43
N GLU A 68 -11.63 9.18 -15.32
CA GLU A 68 -10.57 8.16 -15.45
C GLU A 68 -9.25 8.78 -15.96
N ASP A 69 -9.31 9.81 -16.81
CA ASP A 69 -8.12 10.55 -17.24
C ASP A 69 -7.67 11.56 -16.17
N ALA A 70 -6.43 11.43 -15.71
CA ALA A 70 -5.86 12.26 -14.64
C ALA A 70 -5.90 13.77 -14.95
N THR A 71 -5.77 14.18 -16.22
CA THR A 71 -5.81 15.60 -16.60
C THR A 71 -7.23 16.14 -16.53
N MET A 72 -8.19 15.41 -17.10
CA MET A 72 -9.61 15.77 -17.07
C MET A 72 -10.16 15.76 -15.65
N ARG A 73 -9.78 14.76 -14.83
CA ARG A 73 -10.13 14.67 -13.41
C ARG A 73 -9.69 15.91 -12.65
N LYS A 74 -8.44 16.36 -12.81
CA LYS A 74 -7.95 17.61 -12.20
C LYS A 74 -8.74 18.85 -12.63
N LEU A 75 -9.17 18.92 -13.90
CA LEU A 75 -10.01 20.04 -14.37
C LEU A 75 -11.43 19.98 -13.77
N LEU A 76 -12.02 18.79 -13.66
CA LEU A 76 -13.32 18.56 -13.03
C LEU A 76 -13.32 18.98 -11.56
N LEU A 77 -12.29 18.57 -10.81
CA LEU A 77 -12.14 18.89 -9.39
C LEU A 77 -12.01 20.40 -9.15
N LYS A 78 -11.29 21.12 -10.01
CA LYS A 78 -11.16 22.59 -9.95
C LYS A 78 -12.50 23.32 -10.13
N GLU A 79 -13.45 22.72 -10.86
CA GLU A 79 -14.75 23.31 -11.17
C GLU A 79 -15.86 22.84 -10.23
N ARG A 80 -15.52 22.54 -8.96
CA ARG A 80 -16.46 22.20 -7.88
C ARG A 80 -17.28 20.93 -8.15
N LEU A 81 -16.71 19.94 -8.83
CA LEU A 81 -17.40 18.67 -9.11
C LEU A 81 -17.93 18.00 -7.83
N VAL A 82 -17.05 17.75 -6.85
CA VAL A 82 -17.40 17.04 -5.60
C VAL A 82 -18.52 17.75 -4.83
N PRO A 83 -18.42 19.06 -4.51
CA PRO A 83 -19.55 19.77 -3.89
C PRO A 83 -20.84 19.68 -4.70
N THR A 84 -20.77 19.76 -6.03
CA THR A 84 -21.97 19.69 -6.89
C THR A 84 -22.65 18.32 -6.78
N ILE A 85 -21.89 17.22 -6.78
CA ILE A 85 -22.42 15.87 -6.58
C ILE A 85 -23.10 15.77 -5.21
N MET A 86 -22.42 16.22 -4.16
CA MET A 86 -22.95 16.13 -2.79
C MET A 86 -24.25 16.93 -2.61
N GLU A 87 -24.34 18.12 -3.20
CA GLU A 87 -25.50 18.99 -3.05
C GLU A 87 -26.67 18.61 -3.97
N GLN A 88 -26.40 18.10 -5.18
CA GLN A 88 -27.41 17.99 -6.25
C GLN A 88 -27.80 16.56 -6.61
N THR A 89 -26.90 15.58 -6.49
CA THR A 89 -27.12 14.24 -7.05
C THR A 89 -27.19 13.12 -5.99
N LEU A 90 -26.49 13.24 -4.85
CA LEU A 90 -26.60 12.26 -3.75
C LEU A 90 -28.00 12.18 -3.13
N ASN A 91 -28.78 13.25 -3.22
CA ASN A 91 -30.13 13.35 -2.69
C ASN A 91 -31.21 13.37 -3.80
N ASP A 92 -30.87 12.86 -4.99
CA ASP A 92 -31.81 12.82 -6.11
C ASP A 92 -33.00 11.90 -5.83
N THR A 93 -34.14 12.22 -6.44
CA THR A 93 -35.33 11.37 -6.47
C THR A 93 -35.16 10.14 -7.35
N ASN A 94 -34.25 10.16 -8.33
CA ASN A 94 -33.91 9.01 -9.14
C ASN A 94 -32.81 8.20 -8.44
N GLU A 95 -33.12 6.96 -8.06
CA GLU A 95 -32.20 6.07 -7.34
C GLU A 95 -30.96 5.71 -8.16
N GLU A 96 -31.09 5.55 -9.48
CA GLU A 96 -29.97 5.24 -10.39
C GLU A 96 -28.91 6.35 -10.34
N LEU A 97 -29.35 7.63 -10.31
CA LEU A 97 -28.45 8.77 -10.14
C LEU A 97 -27.74 8.79 -8.79
N VAL A 98 -28.43 8.35 -7.73
CA VAL A 98 -27.82 8.28 -6.39
C VAL A 98 -26.74 7.20 -6.37
N VAL A 99 -27.03 6.01 -6.92
CA VAL A 99 -26.06 4.91 -7.00
C VAL A 99 -24.83 5.32 -7.82
N GLU A 100 -25.02 5.87 -9.02
CA GLU A 100 -23.92 6.36 -9.87
C GLU A 100 -23.11 7.48 -9.18
N SER A 101 -23.77 8.33 -8.37
CA SER A 101 -23.09 9.41 -7.65
C SER A 101 -22.16 8.87 -6.57
N PHE A 102 -22.58 7.86 -5.81
CA PHE A 102 -21.71 7.17 -4.85
C PHE A 102 -20.53 6.49 -5.56
N GLY A 103 -20.78 5.82 -6.68
CA GLY A 103 -19.72 5.20 -7.49
C GLY A 103 -18.69 6.21 -8.01
N LEU A 104 -19.14 7.39 -8.46
CA LEU A 104 -18.22 8.47 -8.87
C LEU A 104 -17.40 9.00 -7.69
N LEU A 105 -18.01 9.22 -6.52
CA LEU A 105 -17.26 9.67 -5.34
C LEU A 105 -16.24 8.62 -4.88
N ARG A 106 -16.59 7.33 -4.92
CA ARG A 106 -15.67 6.22 -4.67
C ARG A 106 -14.48 6.30 -5.62
N ASN A 107 -14.70 6.35 -6.94
CA ASN A 107 -13.62 6.41 -7.92
C ASN A 107 -12.74 7.66 -7.74
N LEU A 108 -13.33 8.82 -7.46
CA LEU A 108 -12.55 10.04 -7.17
C LEU A 108 -11.71 9.91 -5.90
N THR A 109 -12.19 9.16 -4.90
CA THR A 109 -11.45 8.92 -3.66
C THR A 109 -10.31 7.93 -3.87
N ILE A 110 -10.51 6.89 -4.68
CA ILE A 110 -9.44 5.95 -5.11
C ILE A 110 -8.31 6.72 -5.80
N GLU A 111 -8.65 7.59 -6.75
CA GLU A 111 -7.68 8.23 -7.63
C GLU A 111 -6.94 9.43 -7.02
N GLU A 112 -7.52 10.10 -6.03
CA GLU A 112 -6.96 11.33 -5.43
C GLU A 112 -6.63 11.19 -3.93
N GLY A 113 -7.09 10.10 -3.29
CA GLY A 113 -6.77 9.74 -1.92
C GLY A 113 -7.22 10.75 -0.85
N TYR A 114 -6.32 11.02 0.09
CA TYR A 114 -6.57 11.71 1.35
C TYR A 114 -7.31 13.05 1.21
N GLU A 115 -6.97 13.87 0.21
CA GLU A 115 -7.57 15.21 0.08
C GLU A 115 -9.07 15.14 -0.24
N ILE A 116 -9.49 14.18 -1.07
CA ILE A 116 -10.91 13.96 -1.38
C ILE A 116 -11.62 13.34 -0.18
N ALA A 117 -11.05 12.30 0.44
CA ALA A 117 -11.63 11.67 1.63
C ALA A 117 -11.88 12.69 2.77
N LYS A 118 -10.88 13.52 3.05
CA LYS A 118 -10.96 14.60 4.04
C LYS A 118 -12.01 15.65 3.68
N TYR A 119 -12.10 16.04 2.41
CA TYR A 119 -13.14 16.96 1.95
C TYR A 119 -14.54 16.38 2.14
N LEU A 120 -14.75 15.12 1.74
CA LEU A 120 -16.03 14.42 1.88
C LEU A 120 -16.45 14.34 3.35
N TRP A 121 -15.52 13.95 4.23
CA TRP A 121 -15.77 13.89 5.66
C TRP A 121 -16.18 15.24 6.25
N ARG A 122 -15.41 16.30 5.97
CA ARG A 122 -15.71 17.67 6.41
C ARG A 122 -17.02 18.21 5.84
N SER A 123 -17.41 17.72 4.67
CA SER A 123 -18.68 18.06 4.01
C SER A 123 -19.85 17.19 4.47
N ASN A 124 -19.68 16.42 5.56
CA ASN A 124 -20.69 15.57 6.18
C ASN A 124 -21.24 14.47 5.24
N ILE A 125 -20.35 13.83 4.46
CA ILE A 125 -20.71 12.67 3.62
C ILE A 125 -21.39 11.55 4.43
N TRP A 126 -21.05 11.43 5.72
CA TRP A 126 -21.63 10.42 6.61
C TRP A 126 -23.16 10.51 6.70
N ALA A 127 -23.75 11.71 6.61
CA ALA A 127 -25.21 11.84 6.61
C ALA A 127 -25.84 11.17 5.37
N SER A 128 -25.20 11.30 4.21
CA SER A 128 -25.63 10.62 2.99
C SER A 128 -25.41 9.11 3.07
N ILE A 129 -24.27 8.68 3.64
CA ILE A 129 -23.97 7.26 3.90
C ILE A 129 -25.03 6.65 4.83
N ASP A 130 -25.34 7.28 5.96
CA ASP A 130 -26.33 6.78 6.93
C ASP A 130 -27.75 6.67 6.34
N SER A 131 -28.14 7.64 5.52
CA SER A 131 -29.37 7.57 4.72
C SER A 131 -29.33 6.40 3.73
N GLY A 132 -28.19 6.16 3.08
CA GLY A 132 -27.96 5.02 2.21
C GLY A 132 -28.07 3.68 2.93
N LEU A 133 -27.41 3.53 4.09
CA LEU A 133 -27.50 2.34 4.94
C LEU A 133 -28.95 2.04 5.34
N THR A 134 -29.72 3.07 5.69
CA THR A 134 -31.15 2.95 5.99
C THR A 134 -31.96 2.39 4.80
N LYS A 135 -31.62 2.78 3.57
CA LYS A 135 -32.26 2.23 2.37
C LYS A 135 -31.84 0.78 2.13
N ILE A 136 -30.54 0.49 2.27
CA ILE A 136 -29.98 -0.86 2.12
C ILE A 136 -30.66 -1.85 3.08
N GLU A 137 -30.77 -1.51 4.38
CA GLU A 137 -31.44 -2.34 5.39
C GLU A 137 -32.88 -2.67 4.99
N LYS A 138 -33.64 -1.67 4.54
CA LYS A 138 -35.04 -1.86 4.12
C LYS A 138 -35.14 -2.74 2.88
N SER A 139 -34.28 -2.54 1.90
CA SER A 139 -34.25 -3.33 0.67
C SER A 139 -33.85 -4.79 0.94
N LEU A 140 -32.81 -5.02 1.75
CA LEU A 140 -32.41 -6.37 2.15
C LEU A 140 -33.51 -7.09 2.94
N HIS A 141 -34.18 -6.39 3.87
CA HIS A 141 -35.33 -6.93 4.59
C HIS A 141 -36.45 -7.35 3.62
N PHE A 142 -36.81 -6.48 2.68
CA PHE A 142 -37.84 -6.75 1.68
C PHE A 142 -37.49 -7.96 0.81
N MET A 143 -36.23 -8.05 0.33
CA MET A 143 -35.74 -9.19 -0.45
C MET A 143 -35.85 -10.53 0.29
N ARG A 144 -35.67 -10.53 1.61
CA ARG A 144 -35.80 -11.75 2.43
C ARG A 144 -37.27 -12.16 2.60
N THR A 145 -38.16 -11.19 2.79
CA THR A 145 -39.58 -11.47 3.10
C THR A 145 -40.44 -11.73 1.87
N ASP A 146 -40.15 -11.09 0.73
CA ASP A 146 -40.92 -11.25 -0.51
C ASP A 146 -40.02 -11.27 -1.77
N PRO A 147 -39.20 -12.31 -1.97
CA PRO A 147 -38.23 -12.37 -3.06
C PRO A 147 -38.87 -12.48 -4.46
N LYS A 148 -40.16 -12.84 -4.57
CA LYS A 148 -40.81 -13.13 -5.88
C LYS A 148 -41.26 -11.88 -6.63
N SER A 149 -41.24 -10.71 -5.99
CA SER A 149 -41.72 -9.46 -6.57
C SER A 149 -40.61 -8.53 -7.10
N LEU A 150 -39.33 -8.86 -6.89
CA LEU A 150 -38.24 -7.97 -7.28
C LEU A 150 -37.83 -8.18 -8.74
N ASP A 151 -37.81 -7.08 -9.47
CA ASP A 151 -37.18 -7.01 -10.78
C ASP A 151 -35.66 -7.21 -10.65
N ASN A 152 -35.07 -7.89 -11.64
CA ASN A 152 -33.64 -8.14 -11.65
C ASN A 152 -32.87 -6.82 -11.62
N LYS A 153 -33.25 -5.81 -12.45
CA LYS A 153 -32.57 -4.50 -12.50
C LYS A 153 -32.50 -3.83 -11.14
N VAL A 154 -33.58 -3.88 -10.37
CA VAL A 154 -33.64 -3.32 -9.00
C VAL A 154 -32.67 -4.05 -8.06
N THR A 155 -32.56 -5.37 -8.22
CA THR A 155 -31.62 -6.19 -7.43
C THR A 155 -30.16 -5.86 -7.76
N HIS A 156 -29.80 -5.73 -9.04
CA HIS A 156 -28.44 -5.28 -9.44
C HIS A 156 -28.10 -3.91 -8.85
N MET A 157 -29.03 -2.95 -8.99
CA MET A 157 -28.85 -1.60 -8.49
C MET A 157 -28.63 -1.55 -6.97
N LEU A 158 -29.30 -2.42 -6.21
CA LEU A 158 -29.06 -2.55 -4.78
C LEU A 158 -27.64 -3.03 -4.48
N PHE A 159 -27.14 -4.02 -5.22
CA PHE A 159 -25.80 -4.55 -5.00
C PHE A 159 -24.71 -3.54 -5.35
N ASP A 160 -24.85 -2.84 -6.48
CA ASP A 160 -23.97 -1.72 -6.84
C ASP A 160 -24.01 -0.62 -5.77
N PHE A 161 -25.19 -0.37 -5.20
CA PHE A 161 -25.31 0.61 -4.13
C PHE A 161 -24.60 0.19 -2.85
N ILE A 162 -24.73 -1.07 -2.44
CA ILE A 162 -24.02 -1.63 -1.28
C ILE A 162 -22.51 -1.52 -1.50
N GLU A 163 -22.00 -1.98 -2.64
CA GLU A 163 -20.58 -1.90 -2.97
C GLU A 163 -20.06 -0.46 -2.92
N ASN A 164 -20.74 0.47 -3.60
CA ASN A 164 -20.29 1.86 -3.66
C ASN A 164 -20.28 2.53 -2.29
N VAL A 165 -21.27 2.22 -1.43
CA VAL A 165 -21.32 2.76 -0.07
C VAL A 165 -20.22 2.15 0.81
N LEU A 166 -20.06 0.81 0.79
CA LEU A 166 -19.06 0.13 1.62
C LEU A 166 -17.63 0.48 1.19
N SER A 167 -17.35 0.47 -0.10
CA SER A 167 -16.04 0.85 -0.63
C SER A 167 -15.69 2.31 -0.29
N LEU A 168 -16.67 3.23 -0.34
CA LEU A 168 -16.43 4.61 0.09
C LEU A 168 -16.13 4.71 1.60
N VAL A 169 -16.76 3.87 2.44
CA VAL A 169 -16.47 3.80 3.89
C VAL A 169 -15.04 3.32 4.12
N VAL A 170 -14.64 2.23 3.46
CA VAL A 170 -13.26 1.69 3.51
C VAL A 170 -12.26 2.74 3.07
N LEU A 171 -12.44 3.31 1.86
CA LEU A 171 -11.50 4.30 1.30
C LEU A 171 -11.32 5.53 2.18
N ILE A 172 -12.37 6.00 2.86
CA ILE A 172 -12.24 7.12 3.79
C ILE A 172 -11.43 6.71 5.03
N ALA A 173 -11.67 5.51 5.56
CA ALA A 173 -10.96 4.99 6.73
C ALA A 173 -9.46 4.79 6.44
N SER A 174 -9.11 4.18 5.30
CA SER A 174 -7.72 3.85 4.92
C SER A 174 -6.85 5.07 4.56
N CYS A 175 -7.42 6.28 4.51
CA CYS A 175 -6.70 7.50 4.12
C CYS A 175 -5.86 8.13 5.25
N SER A 176 -6.23 7.93 6.53
CA SER A 176 -5.48 8.41 7.70
C SER A 176 -6.08 7.92 9.00
N GLU A 177 -5.27 7.81 10.04
CA GLU A 177 -5.69 7.46 11.41
C GLU A 177 -6.89 8.29 11.92
N ASP A 178 -6.86 9.62 11.76
CA ASP A 178 -7.96 10.49 12.21
C ASP A 178 -9.32 10.16 11.54
N LEU A 179 -9.26 9.76 10.26
CA LEU A 179 -10.44 9.38 9.48
C LEU A 179 -10.88 7.95 9.82
N TYR A 180 -9.91 7.05 10.04
CA TYR A 180 -10.16 5.71 10.54
C TYR A 180 -10.97 5.76 11.84
N GLU A 181 -10.46 6.44 12.87
CA GLU A 181 -11.13 6.59 14.18
C GLU A 181 -12.52 7.22 14.06
N SER A 182 -12.63 8.22 13.18
CA SER A 182 -13.89 8.90 12.90
C SER A 182 -14.95 7.98 12.30
N ILE A 183 -14.55 7.06 11.40
CA ILE A 183 -15.42 6.06 10.80
C ILE A 183 -15.70 4.93 11.79
N TYR A 184 -14.65 4.44 12.46
CA TYR A 184 -14.70 3.33 13.41
C TYR A 184 -15.70 3.60 14.54
N SER A 185 -15.74 4.84 15.06
CA SER A 185 -16.70 5.27 16.08
C SER A 185 -18.19 5.12 15.68
N LYS A 186 -18.49 4.84 14.41
CA LYS A 186 -19.85 4.67 13.85
C LYS A 186 -20.03 3.35 13.10
N ILE A 187 -19.08 2.42 13.22
CA ILE A 187 -18.97 1.26 12.33
C ILE A 187 -19.97 0.14 12.66
N ASP A 188 -20.46 0.05 13.90
CA ASP A 188 -21.34 -1.03 14.39
C ASP A 188 -22.53 -1.32 13.47
N ARG A 189 -23.21 -0.25 13.00
CA ARG A 189 -24.35 -0.38 12.08
C ARG A 189 -23.91 -0.94 10.73
N VAL A 190 -22.76 -0.51 10.23
CA VAL A 190 -22.20 -0.98 8.95
C VAL A 190 -21.84 -2.46 9.07
N VAL A 191 -21.15 -2.85 10.15
CA VAL A 191 -20.79 -4.25 10.45
C VAL A 191 -22.03 -5.13 10.52
N ALA A 192 -23.09 -4.68 11.20
CA ALA A 192 -24.34 -5.43 11.29
C ALA A 192 -24.94 -5.68 9.90
N ILE A 193 -25.01 -4.65 9.04
CA ILE A 193 -25.49 -4.78 7.65
C ILE A 193 -24.61 -5.73 6.84
N VAL A 194 -23.28 -5.63 6.97
CA VAL A 194 -22.32 -6.46 6.24
C VAL A 194 -22.48 -7.93 6.61
N ILE A 195 -22.54 -8.26 7.90
CA ILE A 195 -22.72 -9.65 8.38
C ILE A 195 -24.07 -10.19 7.91
N ASP A 196 -25.11 -9.38 7.98
CA ASP A 196 -26.45 -9.74 7.51
C ASP A 196 -26.46 -10.05 6.00
N ALA A 197 -25.88 -9.16 5.19
CA ALA A 197 -25.79 -9.34 3.75
C ALA A 197 -24.90 -10.54 3.38
N LEU A 198 -23.80 -10.76 4.11
CA LEU A 198 -22.88 -11.87 3.91
C LEU A 198 -23.55 -13.21 4.18
N ASN A 199 -24.23 -13.35 5.32
CA ASN A 199 -24.98 -14.56 5.65
C ASN A 199 -26.03 -14.88 4.61
N TRP A 200 -26.77 -13.86 4.15
CA TRP A 200 -27.78 -14.03 3.11
C TRP A 200 -27.17 -14.44 1.75
N ASN A 201 -25.98 -13.93 1.43
CA ASN A 201 -25.27 -14.30 0.20
C ASN A 201 -24.66 -15.72 0.27
N ILE A 202 -24.16 -16.14 1.45
CA ILE A 202 -23.57 -17.47 1.67
C ILE A 202 -24.59 -18.60 1.48
N GLU A 203 -25.84 -18.44 1.95
CA GLU A 203 -26.88 -19.50 1.83
C GLU A 203 -27.08 -19.98 0.39
N LYS A 204 -27.02 -19.04 -0.56
CA LYS A 204 -27.02 -19.31 -1.99
C LYS A 204 -26.39 -18.11 -2.66
N LEU A 205 -25.15 -18.28 -3.15
CA LEU A 205 -24.38 -17.23 -3.81
C LEU A 205 -25.26 -16.50 -4.81
N LYS A 206 -25.57 -15.23 -4.50
CA LYS A 206 -26.38 -14.34 -5.33
C LYS A 206 -25.51 -13.77 -6.42
N THR A 207 -24.38 -13.20 -6.01
CA THR A 207 -23.39 -12.58 -6.90
C THR A 207 -22.00 -12.67 -6.26
N VAL A 208 -20.99 -12.83 -7.11
CA VAL A 208 -19.59 -12.85 -6.67
C VAL A 208 -19.15 -11.44 -6.26
N LYS A 209 -19.60 -10.42 -6.99
CA LYS A 209 -19.25 -9.02 -6.75
C LYS A 209 -19.63 -8.58 -5.34
N LEU A 210 -20.89 -8.82 -4.93
CA LEU A 210 -21.37 -8.49 -3.59
C LEU A 210 -20.60 -9.28 -2.52
N PHE A 211 -20.34 -10.57 -2.76
CA PHE A 211 -19.58 -11.39 -1.82
C PHE A 211 -18.19 -10.79 -1.55
N ASN A 212 -17.49 -10.42 -2.62
CA ASN A 212 -16.14 -9.87 -2.52
C ASN A 212 -16.15 -8.50 -1.84
N SER A 213 -17.10 -7.60 -2.15
CA SER A 213 -17.19 -6.30 -1.46
C SER A 213 -17.50 -6.41 0.04
N LEU A 214 -18.26 -7.43 0.45
CA LEU A 214 -18.54 -7.68 1.87
C LEU A 214 -17.31 -8.23 2.60
N LEU A 215 -16.53 -9.10 1.94
CA LEU A 215 -15.30 -9.60 2.53
C LEU A 215 -14.17 -8.57 2.53
N ASP A 216 -14.07 -7.74 1.50
CA ASP A 216 -13.17 -6.59 1.40
C ASP A 216 -13.32 -5.67 2.62
N PHE A 217 -14.56 -5.26 2.91
CA PHE A 217 -14.86 -4.49 4.11
C PHE A 217 -14.38 -5.17 5.40
N ILE A 218 -14.63 -6.48 5.56
CA ILE A 218 -14.21 -7.21 6.77
C ILE A 218 -12.68 -7.30 6.84
N TYR A 219 -12.03 -7.56 5.71
CA TYR A 219 -10.59 -7.70 5.58
C TYR A 219 -9.87 -6.40 5.98
N GLU A 220 -10.25 -5.27 5.39
CA GLU A 220 -9.60 -3.97 5.62
C GLU A 220 -9.71 -3.50 7.08
N PHE A 221 -10.86 -3.71 7.74
CA PHE A 221 -10.98 -3.37 9.16
C PHE A 221 -10.30 -4.41 10.06
N ALA A 222 -10.16 -5.66 9.63
CA ALA A 222 -9.45 -6.70 10.36
C ALA A 222 -7.93 -6.53 10.30
N SER A 223 -7.38 -6.09 9.16
CA SER A 223 -5.94 -5.82 9.01
C SER A 223 -5.47 -4.68 9.92
N ASP A 224 -6.34 -3.71 10.17
CA ASP A 224 -5.95 -2.47 10.85
C ASP A 224 -6.28 -2.48 12.36
N SER A 225 -7.17 -3.36 12.84
CA SER A 225 -7.64 -3.31 14.23
C SER A 225 -7.88 -4.66 14.90
N THR A 226 -7.08 -4.90 15.94
CA THR A 226 -7.29 -6.00 16.90
C THR A 226 -8.67 -5.93 17.56
N ASP A 227 -9.13 -4.73 17.92
CA ASP A 227 -10.44 -4.51 18.56
C ASP A 227 -11.59 -4.86 17.62
N PHE A 228 -11.43 -4.61 16.32
CA PHE A 228 -12.41 -5.03 15.31
C PHE A 228 -12.56 -6.55 15.29
N ILE A 229 -11.45 -7.29 15.29
CA ILE A 229 -11.48 -8.76 15.28
C ILE A 229 -12.10 -9.31 16.55
N ILE A 230 -11.74 -8.76 17.72
CA ILE A 230 -12.35 -9.16 19.00
C ILE A 230 -13.85 -8.92 18.96
N SER A 231 -14.29 -7.76 18.47
CA SER A 231 -15.70 -7.40 18.36
C SER A 231 -16.43 -8.32 17.38
N LEU A 232 -15.87 -8.54 16.19
CA LEU A 232 -16.43 -9.40 15.14
C LEU A 232 -16.57 -10.85 15.61
N ALA A 233 -15.55 -11.39 16.30
CA ALA A 233 -15.57 -12.74 16.88
C ALA A 233 -16.69 -12.93 17.91
N ASN A 234 -17.10 -11.86 18.60
CA ASN A 234 -18.16 -11.90 19.60
C ASN A 234 -19.56 -11.73 19.00
N ILE A 235 -19.71 -11.44 17.70
CA ILE A 235 -21.00 -11.29 17.04
C ILE A 235 -21.57 -12.70 16.74
N PRO A 236 -22.70 -13.12 17.37
CA PRO A 236 -23.19 -14.50 17.24
C PRO A 236 -23.62 -14.91 15.82
N SER A 237 -23.97 -13.93 14.98
CA SER A 237 -24.36 -14.15 13.59
C SER A 237 -23.17 -14.26 12.63
N PHE A 238 -21.96 -13.89 13.04
CA PHE A 238 -20.77 -14.06 12.21
C PHE A 238 -20.12 -15.43 12.47
N SER A 239 -19.65 -16.07 11.40
CA SER A 239 -18.91 -17.33 11.50
C SER A 239 -17.85 -17.39 10.40
N LEU A 240 -16.59 -17.27 10.82
CA LEU A 240 -15.45 -17.42 9.92
C LEU A 240 -15.43 -18.80 9.25
N THR A 241 -15.74 -19.86 9.99
CA THR A 241 -15.83 -21.22 9.45
C THR A 241 -16.82 -21.29 8.28
N LYS A 242 -18.01 -20.66 8.40
CA LYS A 242 -18.97 -20.60 7.29
C LYS A 242 -18.44 -19.86 6.07
N VAL A 243 -17.67 -18.79 6.27
CA VAL A 243 -17.03 -18.06 5.16
C VAL A 243 -16.01 -18.96 4.44
N ILE A 244 -15.15 -19.65 5.20
CA ILE A 244 -14.16 -20.59 4.67
C ILE A 244 -14.84 -21.75 3.93
N GLU A 245 -15.92 -22.32 4.48
CA GLU A 245 -16.69 -23.39 3.83
C GLU A 245 -17.41 -22.90 2.57
N ALA A 246 -17.89 -21.64 2.55
CA ALA A 246 -18.59 -21.05 1.42
C ALA A 246 -17.68 -20.95 0.20
N VAL A 247 -16.45 -20.43 0.36
CA VAL A 247 -15.51 -20.24 -0.76
C VAL A 247 -15.00 -21.56 -1.37
N GLN A 248 -15.21 -22.70 -0.71
CA GLN A 248 -14.92 -24.03 -1.23
C GLN A 248 -16.07 -24.63 -2.05
N GLN A 249 -17.26 -24.02 -2.04
CA GLN A 249 -18.39 -24.52 -2.82
C GLN A 249 -18.16 -24.33 -4.33
N PRO A 250 -18.71 -25.21 -5.19
CA PRO A 250 -18.55 -25.10 -6.66
C PRO A 250 -18.99 -23.73 -7.23
N ALA A 251 -19.92 -23.05 -6.57
CA ALA A 251 -20.35 -21.70 -6.96
C ALA A 251 -19.22 -20.67 -6.94
N HIS A 252 -18.17 -20.90 -6.13
CA HIS A 252 -17.00 -20.04 -6.00
C HIS A 252 -15.78 -20.56 -6.75
N GLU A 253 -15.93 -21.54 -7.66
CA GLU A 253 -14.81 -22.13 -8.41
C GLU A 253 -13.92 -21.05 -9.06
N LYS A 254 -14.54 -20.05 -9.69
CA LYS A 254 -13.87 -18.90 -10.33
C LYS A 254 -13.67 -17.68 -9.43
N ASN A 255 -14.12 -17.72 -8.17
CA ASN A 255 -13.99 -16.58 -7.26
C ASN A 255 -12.64 -16.59 -6.55
N ASN A 256 -11.57 -16.27 -7.27
CA ASN A 256 -10.22 -16.24 -6.70
C ASN A 256 -10.10 -15.17 -5.61
N LEU A 257 -10.58 -13.96 -5.88
CA LEU A 257 -10.52 -12.84 -4.94
C LEU A 257 -11.22 -13.15 -3.61
N GLY A 258 -12.43 -13.70 -3.63
CA GLY A 258 -13.13 -14.07 -2.39
C GLY A 258 -12.43 -15.18 -1.60
N LYS A 259 -11.74 -16.12 -2.26
CA LYS A 259 -10.91 -17.12 -1.58
C LYS A 259 -9.73 -16.45 -0.86
N ILE A 260 -9.08 -15.48 -1.50
CA ILE A 260 -7.95 -14.74 -0.91
C ILE A 260 -8.40 -13.90 0.27
N TYR A 261 -9.51 -13.16 0.16
CA TYR A 261 -10.07 -12.44 1.31
C TYR A 261 -10.40 -13.36 2.47
N ALA A 262 -11.01 -14.53 2.20
CA ALA A 262 -11.32 -15.49 3.26
C ALA A 262 -10.05 -15.98 3.98
N GLN A 263 -8.95 -16.20 3.25
CA GLN A 263 -7.65 -16.54 3.85
C GLN A 263 -7.05 -15.37 4.64
N GLY A 264 -7.14 -14.13 4.14
CA GLY A 264 -6.68 -12.94 4.84
C GLY A 264 -7.42 -12.68 6.15
N ILE A 265 -8.75 -12.77 6.13
CA ILE A 265 -9.57 -12.67 7.35
C ILE A 265 -9.20 -13.79 8.33
N TYR A 266 -8.97 -15.01 7.83
CA TYR A 266 -8.54 -16.11 8.70
C TYR A 266 -7.17 -15.85 9.34
N PHE A 267 -6.22 -15.30 8.59
CA PHE A 267 -4.93 -14.89 9.11
C PHE A 267 -5.06 -13.84 10.22
N HIS A 268 -5.86 -12.79 10.04
CA HIS A 268 -6.02 -11.78 11.07
C HIS A 268 -6.71 -12.33 12.34
N PHE A 269 -7.64 -13.28 12.20
CA PHE A 269 -8.17 -14.02 13.34
C PHE A 269 -7.09 -14.83 14.05
N LEU A 270 -6.21 -15.50 13.30
CA LEU A 270 -5.06 -16.24 13.84
C LEU A 270 -4.09 -15.32 14.59
N GLU A 271 -3.79 -14.13 14.07
CA GLU A 271 -2.90 -13.16 14.72
C GLU A 271 -3.44 -12.74 16.10
N VAL A 272 -4.75 -12.49 16.21
CA VAL A 272 -5.35 -11.94 17.44
C VAL A 272 -5.79 -13.01 18.43
N LYS A 273 -6.28 -14.15 17.95
CA LYS A 273 -6.85 -15.21 18.79
C LYS A 273 -5.93 -16.42 18.96
N GLY A 274 -4.92 -16.56 18.11
CA GLY A 274 -4.11 -17.77 18.02
C GLY A 274 -4.89 -18.94 17.42
N ASP A 275 -4.24 -20.10 17.36
CA ASP A 275 -4.82 -21.37 16.97
C ASP A 275 -4.51 -22.41 18.06
N GLU A 276 -5.54 -23.01 18.65
CA GLU A 276 -5.39 -24.04 19.68
C GLU A 276 -5.02 -25.42 19.08
N THR A 277 -5.20 -25.60 17.78
CA THR A 277 -5.09 -26.87 17.07
C THR A 277 -3.79 -27.03 16.27
N ALA A 278 -3.15 -25.92 15.90
CA ALA A 278 -1.91 -25.91 15.13
C ALA A 278 -0.89 -24.92 15.70
N SER A 279 0.40 -25.19 15.50
CA SER A 279 1.45 -24.22 15.80
C SER A 279 1.36 -23.01 14.84
N LYS A 280 1.88 -21.86 15.28
CA LYS A 280 1.91 -20.60 14.52
C LYS A 280 2.38 -20.80 13.07
N ASP A 281 3.51 -21.48 12.89
CA ASP A 281 4.10 -21.78 11.60
C ASP A 281 3.28 -22.78 10.74
N SER A 282 2.61 -23.76 11.37
CA SER A 282 1.74 -24.71 10.67
C SER A 282 0.46 -24.04 10.17
N ALA A 283 -0.16 -23.18 10.99
CA ALA A 283 -1.33 -22.39 10.60
C ALA A 283 -0.99 -21.44 9.44
N CYS A 284 0.12 -20.71 9.53
CA CYS A 284 0.61 -19.87 8.43
C CYS A 284 0.88 -20.69 7.15
N ALA A 285 1.48 -21.88 7.26
CA ALA A 285 1.72 -22.75 6.10
C ALA A 285 0.42 -23.20 5.41
N GLN A 286 -0.65 -23.46 6.17
CA GLN A 286 -1.97 -23.80 5.61
C GLN A 286 -2.58 -22.64 4.84
N ILE A 287 -2.56 -21.43 5.41
CA ILE A 287 -3.07 -20.21 4.80
C ILE A 287 -2.32 -19.89 3.50
N LEU A 288 -0.99 -19.92 3.54
CA LEU A 288 -0.16 -19.67 2.36
C LEU A 288 -0.37 -20.74 1.28
N ARG A 289 -0.53 -22.02 1.65
CA ARG A 289 -0.82 -23.08 0.67
C ARG A 289 -2.14 -22.83 -0.04
N ALA A 290 -3.22 -22.53 0.70
CA ALA A 290 -4.52 -22.21 0.10
C ALA A 290 -4.46 -20.96 -0.79
N THR A 291 -3.67 -19.97 -0.38
CA THR A 291 -3.42 -18.73 -1.13
C THR A 291 -2.71 -19.03 -2.45
N PHE A 292 -1.56 -19.71 -2.43
CA PHE A 292 -0.81 -20.06 -3.64
C PHE A 292 -1.54 -21.05 -4.54
N ASP A 293 -2.28 -22.03 -3.99
CA ASP A 293 -3.14 -22.93 -4.76
C ASP A 293 -4.23 -22.18 -5.55
N THR A 294 -4.57 -20.96 -5.13
CA THR A 294 -5.52 -20.08 -5.82
C THR A 294 -4.79 -19.22 -6.85
N VAL A 295 -3.79 -18.43 -6.45
CA VAL A 295 -3.19 -17.42 -7.34
C VAL A 295 -2.27 -18.00 -8.41
N THR A 296 -1.66 -19.16 -8.20
CA THR A 296 -0.78 -19.80 -9.21
C THR A 296 -1.56 -20.34 -10.42
N LYS A 297 -2.90 -20.42 -10.33
CA LYS A 297 -3.78 -20.83 -11.44
C LYS A 297 -4.20 -19.66 -12.33
N ILE A 298 -3.91 -18.43 -11.93
CA ILE A 298 -4.31 -17.22 -12.65
C ILE A 298 -3.35 -16.97 -13.82
N ASP A 299 -3.89 -16.73 -15.01
CA ASP A 299 -3.09 -16.43 -16.20
C ASP A 299 -2.76 -14.92 -16.29
N ILE A 300 -1.54 -14.57 -15.87
CA ILE A 300 -1.05 -13.19 -15.90
C ILE A 300 -0.92 -12.61 -17.33
N ASN A 301 -0.75 -13.45 -18.36
CA ASN A 301 -0.76 -12.98 -19.75
C ASN A 301 -2.16 -12.55 -20.16
N HIS A 302 -3.16 -13.36 -19.80
CA HIS A 302 -4.55 -13.04 -20.06
C HIS A 302 -4.99 -11.75 -19.34
N ILE A 303 -4.57 -11.55 -18.09
CA ILE A 303 -4.81 -10.29 -17.35
C ILE A 303 -4.23 -9.12 -18.14
N LYS A 304 -2.94 -9.19 -18.51
CA LYS A 304 -2.27 -8.13 -19.27
C LYS A 304 -3.00 -7.83 -20.57
N GLU A 305 -3.41 -8.85 -21.33
CA GLU A 305 -4.13 -8.69 -22.59
C GLU A 305 -5.46 -7.94 -22.38
N CYS A 306 -6.26 -8.35 -21.39
CA CYS A 306 -7.52 -7.70 -21.06
C CYS A 306 -7.32 -6.23 -20.64
N LEU A 307 -6.35 -5.96 -19.75
CA LEU A 307 -6.08 -4.62 -19.24
C LEU A 307 -5.42 -3.69 -20.26
N SER A 308 -4.73 -4.23 -21.26
CA SER A 308 -4.05 -3.45 -22.32
C SER A 308 -5.00 -3.02 -23.45
N THR A 309 -6.20 -3.60 -23.53
CA THR A 309 -7.19 -3.18 -24.53
C THR A 309 -7.80 -1.84 -24.15
N SER A 310 -7.61 -0.83 -25.00
CA SER A 310 -8.25 0.47 -24.84
C SER A 310 -9.76 0.31 -24.92
N ASP A 311 -10.48 0.76 -23.90
CA ASP A 311 -11.93 0.71 -23.88
C ASP A 311 -12.53 1.39 -25.10
N ASN A 312 -13.74 0.97 -25.47
CA ASN A 312 -14.58 1.62 -26.46
C ASN A 312 -15.00 3.05 -26.05
N ALA A 313 -14.26 3.72 -25.16
CA ALA A 313 -14.45 5.10 -24.70
C ALA A 313 -14.42 6.13 -25.86
N GLN A 314 -13.88 5.76 -27.02
CA GLN A 314 -13.96 6.57 -28.25
C GLN A 314 -15.17 6.22 -29.14
N GLU A 315 -15.85 5.10 -28.89
CA GLU A 315 -17.08 4.76 -29.59
C GLU A 315 -18.25 5.60 -29.02
N PRO A 316 -19.16 6.10 -29.86
CA PRO A 316 -20.35 6.79 -29.38
C PRO A 316 -21.14 5.85 -28.45
N LEU A 317 -21.50 6.33 -27.25
CA LEU A 317 -22.44 5.65 -26.35
C LEU A 317 -23.66 5.19 -27.17
N GLN A 318 -23.72 3.91 -27.51
CA GLN A 318 -24.89 3.35 -28.17
C GLN A 318 -25.99 3.24 -27.12
N LYS A 319 -27.22 3.62 -27.46
CA LYS A 319 -28.36 3.33 -26.58
C LYS A 319 -28.37 1.82 -26.33
N PRO A 320 -28.49 1.35 -25.08
CA PRO A 320 -28.77 -0.05 -24.83
C PRO A 320 -30.00 -0.41 -25.66
N SER A 321 -29.88 -1.46 -26.48
CA SER A 321 -31.03 -1.89 -27.26
C SER A 321 -32.13 -2.27 -26.27
N PRO A 322 -33.41 -1.94 -26.53
CA PRO A 322 -34.51 -2.35 -25.64
C PRO A 322 -34.64 -3.89 -25.49
N GLU A 323 -33.82 -4.67 -26.20
CA GLU A 323 -33.76 -6.13 -26.18
C GLU A 323 -32.43 -6.69 -25.62
N GLU A 324 -31.53 -5.87 -25.08
CA GLU A 324 -30.34 -6.36 -24.38
C GLU A 324 -30.77 -7.12 -23.11
N LYS A 325 -30.84 -8.45 -23.25
CA LYS A 325 -31.03 -9.34 -22.12
C LYS A 325 -29.83 -9.18 -21.19
N LEU A 326 -30.09 -8.81 -19.94
CA LEU A 326 -29.18 -8.99 -18.80
C LEU A 326 -28.59 -10.40 -18.85
N GLN A 327 -27.31 -10.54 -19.22
CA GLN A 327 -26.66 -11.85 -19.32
C GLN A 327 -25.75 -12.18 -18.14
N ASP A 328 -25.46 -11.25 -17.24
CA ASP A 328 -24.76 -11.54 -15.98
C ASP A 328 -25.07 -10.45 -14.93
N ILE A 329 -25.15 -10.83 -13.64
CA ILE A 329 -25.36 -9.93 -12.51
C ILE A 329 -24.09 -9.29 -11.98
N ASP A 330 -22.95 -9.87 -12.31
CA ASP A 330 -21.66 -9.35 -11.92
C ASP A 330 -21.11 -8.32 -12.95
N VAL A 331 -21.84 -8.02 -14.03
CA VAL A 331 -21.45 -7.07 -15.08
C VAL A 331 -22.35 -5.81 -15.03
N PRO A 332 -21.79 -4.60 -14.82
CA PRO A 332 -22.58 -3.37 -14.76
C PRO A 332 -23.16 -2.97 -16.13
N PHE A 333 -24.26 -2.21 -16.12
CA PHE A 333 -24.87 -1.69 -17.34
C PHE A 333 -23.99 -0.66 -18.06
N GLY A 334 -23.65 -0.91 -19.32
CA GLY A 334 -23.02 0.07 -20.20
C GLY A 334 -21.54 0.37 -19.93
N SER A 335 -20.82 -0.54 -19.24
CA SER A 335 -19.39 -0.41 -18.90
C SER A 335 -18.54 -1.56 -19.45
N GLU A 336 -17.27 -1.62 -19.02
CA GLU A 336 -16.21 -2.60 -19.35
C GLU A 336 -16.68 -4.04 -19.56
N SER A 337 -15.99 -4.79 -20.43
CA SER A 337 -16.36 -6.17 -20.73
C SER A 337 -16.24 -7.10 -19.50
N PRO A 338 -17.05 -8.17 -19.41
CA PRO A 338 -16.99 -9.13 -18.31
C PRO A 338 -15.58 -9.70 -18.08
N GLU A 339 -14.82 -9.92 -19.16
CA GLU A 339 -13.46 -10.42 -19.13
C GLU A 339 -12.50 -9.42 -18.46
N LYS A 340 -12.66 -8.12 -18.75
CA LYS A 340 -11.84 -7.06 -18.13
C LYS A 340 -12.12 -6.93 -16.63
N LEU A 341 -13.38 -7.04 -16.23
CA LEU A 341 -13.79 -7.06 -14.81
C LEU A 341 -13.21 -8.27 -14.08
N HIS A 342 -13.27 -9.46 -14.70
CA HIS A 342 -12.67 -10.66 -14.14
C HIS A 342 -11.15 -10.54 -14.03
N ALA A 343 -10.48 -10.04 -15.06
CA ALA A 343 -9.03 -9.80 -15.05
C ALA A 343 -8.60 -8.82 -13.94
N ARG A 344 -9.39 -7.75 -13.68
CA ARG A 344 -9.15 -6.86 -12.53
C ARG A 344 -9.33 -7.57 -11.20
N SER A 345 -10.39 -8.36 -11.06
CA SER A 345 -10.62 -9.14 -9.84
C SER A 345 -9.50 -10.15 -9.58
N ASP A 346 -8.97 -10.79 -10.62
CA ASP A 346 -7.86 -11.72 -10.51
C ASP A 346 -6.54 -10.99 -10.20
N LEU A 347 -6.30 -9.82 -10.81
CA LEU A 347 -5.15 -8.97 -10.45
C LEU A 347 -5.22 -8.55 -8.98
N GLN A 348 -6.39 -8.14 -8.49
CA GLN A 348 -6.60 -7.80 -7.09
C GLN A 348 -6.39 -9.02 -6.17
N ALA A 349 -6.75 -10.22 -6.61
CA ALA A 349 -6.48 -11.45 -5.85
C ALA A 349 -4.97 -11.70 -5.71
N ILE A 350 -4.18 -11.46 -6.77
CA ILE A 350 -2.71 -11.53 -6.73
C ILE A 350 -2.17 -10.45 -5.80
N ASP A 351 -2.63 -9.21 -5.96
CA ASP A 351 -2.21 -8.05 -5.18
C ASP A 351 -2.34 -8.29 -3.67
N ILE A 352 -3.53 -8.69 -3.22
CA ILE A 352 -3.81 -8.97 -1.79
C ILE A 352 -3.05 -10.22 -1.32
N SER A 353 -2.81 -11.21 -2.20
CA SER A 353 -2.01 -12.37 -1.82
C SER A 353 -0.56 -12.02 -1.49
N ILE A 354 -0.01 -10.98 -2.12
CA ILE A 354 1.35 -10.48 -1.85
C ILE A 354 1.37 -9.75 -0.51
N ASP A 355 0.36 -8.93 -0.22
CA ASP A 355 0.23 -8.25 1.07
C ASP A 355 0.06 -9.28 2.21
N LEU A 356 -0.82 -10.26 2.04
CA LEU A 356 -1.02 -11.36 3.00
C LEU A 356 0.28 -12.14 3.27
N PHE A 357 1.04 -12.46 2.22
CA PHE A 357 2.34 -13.11 2.38
C PHE A 357 3.32 -12.23 3.17
N THR A 358 3.34 -10.94 2.87
CA THR A 358 4.20 -9.95 3.51
C THR A 358 3.90 -9.88 5.01
N SER A 359 2.62 -9.77 5.39
CA SER A 359 2.17 -9.77 6.79
C SER A 359 2.48 -11.10 7.49
N ILE A 360 2.31 -12.24 6.80
CA ILE A 360 2.68 -13.55 7.36
C ILE A 360 4.18 -13.62 7.64
N CYS A 361 5.04 -13.09 6.76
CA CYS A 361 6.47 -13.03 7.01
C CYS A 361 6.82 -12.18 8.24
N GLU A 362 6.17 -11.02 8.42
CA GLU A 362 6.35 -10.16 9.60
C GLU A 362 5.87 -10.83 10.87
N TYR A 363 4.68 -11.43 10.82
CA TYR A 363 4.12 -12.18 11.93
C TYR A 363 5.06 -13.32 12.34
N LEU A 364 5.60 -14.09 11.39
CA LEU A 364 6.54 -15.18 11.67
C LEU A 364 7.90 -14.69 12.19
N ALA A 365 8.34 -13.48 11.81
CA ALA A 365 9.62 -12.93 12.22
C ALA A 365 9.68 -12.54 13.70
N SER A 366 8.53 -12.47 14.38
CA SER A 366 8.42 -12.12 15.80
C SER A 366 8.05 -13.32 16.67
N ASN A 367 8.82 -13.52 17.75
CA ASN A 367 8.45 -14.41 18.85
C ASN A 367 7.91 -13.57 20.02
N GLU A 368 6.61 -13.29 19.99
CA GLU A 368 5.93 -12.48 21.02
C GLU A 368 6.02 -13.09 22.43
N SER A 369 6.13 -14.41 22.51
CA SER A 369 6.24 -15.13 23.80
C SER A 369 7.63 -15.02 24.41
N ASN A 370 8.68 -14.93 23.56
CA ASN A 370 10.05 -14.74 24.00
C ASN A 370 10.87 -14.01 22.92
N VAL A 371 10.99 -12.69 23.05
CA VAL A 371 11.65 -11.82 22.06
C VAL A 371 13.15 -12.16 21.88
N GLU A 372 13.77 -12.82 22.86
CA GLU A 372 15.18 -13.23 22.79
C GLU A 372 15.40 -14.57 22.07
N GLU A 373 14.33 -15.35 21.82
CA GLU A 373 14.44 -16.65 21.15
C GLU A 373 14.40 -16.50 19.63
N HIS A 374 15.32 -17.18 18.95
CA HIS A 374 15.37 -17.25 17.50
C HIS A 374 14.08 -17.83 16.91
N VAL A 375 13.66 -17.30 15.76
CA VAL A 375 12.51 -17.82 15.01
C VAL A 375 12.81 -19.24 14.54
N VAL A 376 11.87 -20.16 14.78
CA VAL A 376 11.95 -21.54 14.28
C VAL A 376 10.85 -21.75 13.26
N LEU A 377 11.24 -22.04 12.02
CA LEU A 377 10.33 -22.34 10.92
C LEU A 377 10.31 -23.85 10.66
N ASN A 378 9.12 -24.45 10.60
CA ASN A 378 9.01 -25.85 10.18
C ASN A 378 9.43 -26.07 8.71
N GLU A 379 9.76 -27.33 8.40
CA GLU A 379 10.21 -27.73 7.06
C GLU A 379 9.15 -27.52 5.97
N ASP A 380 7.86 -27.65 6.29
CA ASP A 380 6.76 -27.48 5.34
C ASP A 380 6.66 -26.03 4.86
N LEU A 381 6.82 -25.08 5.77
CA LEU A 381 6.81 -23.65 5.49
C LEU A 381 8.06 -23.23 4.71
N ILE A 382 9.24 -23.73 5.11
CA ILE A 382 10.49 -23.52 4.36
C ILE A 382 10.34 -24.04 2.92
N ARG A 383 9.76 -25.23 2.74
CA ARG A 383 9.51 -25.79 1.41
C ARG A 383 8.57 -24.90 0.61
N LEU A 384 7.48 -24.43 1.23
CA LEU A 384 6.52 -23.54 0.56
C LEU A 384 7.19 -22.23 0.11
N PHE A 385 8.02 -21.62 0.95
CA PHE A 385 8.77 -20.41 0.58
C PHE A 385 9.73 -20.65 -0.58
N LEU A 386 10.48 -21.74 -0.56
CA LEU A 386 11.53 -22.01 -1.54
C LEU A 386 11.01 -22.59 -2.87
N GLU A 387 9.96 -23.40 -2.83
CA GLU A 387 9.46 -24.17 -3.98
C GLU A 387 8.20 -23.57 -4.62
N VAL A 388 7.49 -22.68 -3.92
CA VAL A 388 6.25 -22.07 -4.42
C VAL A 388 6.34 -20.55 -4.41
N ALA A 389 6.58 -19.92 -3.26
CA ALA A 389 6.55 -18.46 -3.15
C ALA A 389 7.65 -17.80 -3.99
N HIS A 390 8.90 -18.22 -3.79
CA HIS A 390 10.06 -17.69 -4.51
C HIS A 390 9.91 -17.78 -6.04
N PRO A 391 9.65 -18.94 -6.67
CA PRO A 391 9.48 -18.98 -8.12
C PRO A 391 8.28 -18.16 -8.61
N SER A 392 7.18 -18.11 -7.85
CA SER A 392 5.99 -17.33 -8.23
C SER A 392 6.28 -15.83 -8.25
N TYR A 393 6.92 -15.32 -7.20
CA TYR A 393 7.27 -13.91 -7.11
C TYR A 393 8.39 -13.49 -8.05
N LEU A 394 9.35 -14.37 -8.31
CA LEU A 394 10.38 -14.13 -9.31
C LEU A 394 9.74 -14.00 -10.70
N GLN A 395 8.78 -14.87 -11.03
CA GLN A 395 8.03 -14.79 -12.28
C GLN A 395 7.24 -13.48 -12.37
N LEU A 396 6.53 -13.07 -11.32
CA LEU A 396 5.79 -11.80 -11.30
C LEU A 396 6.71 -10.60 -11.48
N LEU A 397 7.84 -10.55 -10.76
CA LEU A 397 8.79 -9.44 -10.83
C LEU A 397 9.38 -9.30 -12.23
N VAL A 398 9.86 -10.39 -12.82
CA VAL A 398 10.41 -10.40 -14.18
C VAL A 398 9.34 -10.05 -15.21
N PHE A 399 8.15 -10.65 -15.10
CA PHE A 399 7.05 -10.39 -16.01
C PHE A 399 6.64 -8.93 -16.00
N ASP A 400 6.46 -8.32 -14.83
CA ASP A 400 5.99 -6.94 -14.73
C ASP A 400 7.04 -5.98 -15.31
N GLN A 401 8.33 -6.23 -15.05
CA GLN A 401 9.44 -5.47 -15.63
C GLN A 401 9.52 -5.58 -17.16
N ASP A 402 9.46 -6.80 -17.71
CA ASP A 402 9.47 -7.05 -19.16
C ASP A 402 8.27 -6.40 -19.87
N ASN A 403 7.19 -6.15 -19.11
CA ASN A 403 5.95 -5.55 -19.59
C ASN A 403 5.74 -4.11 -19.09
N LYS A 404 6.81 -3.38 -18.76
CA LYS A 404 6.76 -1.95 -18.39
C LYS A 404 5.79 -1.64 -17.25
N GLU A 405 5.73 -2.52 -16.26
CA GLU A 405 4.92 -2.37 -15.05
C GLU A 405 3.42 -2.25 -15.35
N THR A 406 2.93 -3.00 -16.35
CA THR A 406 1.51 -3.00 -16.73
C THR A 406 0.63 -3.47 -15.57
N LEU A 407 1.11 -4.37 -14.72
CA LEU A 407 0.35 -4.88 -13.57
C LEU A 407 0.60 -4.08 -12.29
N GLN A 408 1.64 -3.24 -12.25
CA GLN A 408 2.02 -2.40 -11.10
C GLN A 408 2.30 -3.20 -9.81
N LEU A 409 2.81 -4.44 -9.96
CA LEU A 409 3.08 -5.33 -8.82
C LEU A 409 4.53 -5.25 -8.32
N THR A 410 5.44 -4.66 -9.11
CA THR A 410 6.87 -4.60 -8.81
C THR A 410 7.17 -4.13 -7.37
N HIS A 411 6.58 -3.01 -6.93
CA HIS A 411 6.78 -2.49 -5.58
C HIS A 411 6.45 -3.52 -4.49
N LYS A 412 5.23 -4.09 -4.53
CA LYS A 412 4.76 -5.04 -3.52
C LYS A 412 5.57 -6.32 -3.50
N VAL A 413 5.98 -6.81 -4.67
CA VAL A 413 6.84 -8.01 -4.76
C VAL A 413 8.21 -7.75 -4.13
N LEU A 414 8.79 -6.56 -4.30
CA LEU A 414 10.04 -6.20 -3.62
C LEU A 414 9.87 -6.14 -2.09
N VAL A 415 8.76 -5.59 -1.60
CA VAL A 415 8.45 -5.57 -0.15
C VAL A 415 8.32 -6.99 0.39
N ALA A 416 7.59 -7.87 -0.30
CA ALA A 416 7.44 -9.27 0.07
C ALA A 416 8.80 -10.00 0.14
N TYR A 417 9.69 -9.77 -0.85
CA TYR A 417 11.04 -10.32 -0.84
C TYR A 417 11.90 -9.77 0.28
N ASN A 418 11.82 -8.47 0.55
CA ASN A 418 12.51 -7.87 1.69
C ASN A 418 12.13 -8.60 2.98
N ASN A 419 10.84 -8.76 3.23
CA ASN A 419 10.34 -9.40 4.44
C ASN A 419 10.72 -10.88 4.53
N LEU A 420 10.70 -11.61 3.42
CA LEU A 420 11.19 -12.98 3.35
C LEU A 420 12.69 -13.09 3.69
N CYS A 421 13.51 -12.19 3.15
CA CYS A 421 14.95 -12.18 3.41
C CYS A 421 15.23 -11.93 4.90
N TRP A 422 14.55 -10.95 5.50
CA TRP A 422 14.71 -10.63 6.92
C TRP A 422 14.14 -11.71 7.85
N LEU A 423 13.06 -12.39 7.46
CA LEU A 423 12.55 -13.57 8.16
C LEU A 423 13.61 -14.69 8.22
N PHE A 424 14.27 -14.99 7.11
CA PHE A 424 15.33 -16.00 7.07
C PHE A 424 16.56 -15.61 7.89
N LEU A 425 16.91 -14.33 7.95
CA LEU A 425 17.98 -13.85 8.85
C LEU A 425 17.61 -13.92 10.32
N SER A 426 16.32 -13.76 10.65
CA SER A 426 15.81 -13.83 12.02
C SER A 426 15.60 -15.28 12.50
N SER A 427 15.63 -16.23 11.56
CA SER A 427 15.51 -17.66 11.84
C SER A 427 16.77 -18.20 12.51
N ASN A 428 16.61 -19.22 13.37
CA ASN A 428 17.71 -19.89 14.07
C ASN A 428 18.80 -20.40 13.11
N ALA A 429 18.39 -20.83 11.92
CA ALA A 429 19.30 -21.11 10.82
C ALA A 429 18.68 -20.66 9.51
N ILE A 430 19.50 -20.05 8.65
CA ILE A 430 19.11 -19.73 7.27
C ILE A 430 18.85 -21.05 6.53
N PRO A 431 17.69 -21.22 5.87
CA PRO A 431 17.39 -22.45 5.13
C PRO A 431 18.44 -22.76 4.07
N THR A 432 18.96 -23.99 4.04
CA THR A 432 20.03 -24.38 3.11
C THR A 432 19.63 -24.26 1.65
N GLY A 433 18.36 -24.51 1.33
CA GLY A 433 17.83 -24.30 -0.01
C GLY A 433 17.72 -22.84 -0.42
N TRP A 434 17.83 -21.87 0.51
CA TRP A 434 17.81 -20.45 0.19
C TRP A 434 19.05 -20.02 -0.61
N PHE A 435 20.23 -20.54 -0.24
CA PHE A 435 21.50 -20.18 -0.88
C PHE A 435 21.51 -20.41 -2.40
N SER A 436 20.78 -21.42 -2.90
CA SER A 436 20.68 -21.67 -4.34
C SER A 436 19.72 -20.72 -5.07
N ARG A 437 18.86 -20.00 -4.35
CA ARG A 437 17.88 -19.01 -4.87
C ARG A 437 18.43 -17.58 -4.90
N ILE A 438 19.43 -17.30 -4.07
CA ILE A 438 20.03 -15.96 -3.98
C ILE A 438 20.56 -15.44 -5.33
N PRO A 439 21.28 -16.22 -6.17
CA PRO A 439 21.82 -15.70 -7.43
C PRO A 439 20.77 -15.19 -8.41
N GLU A 440 19.64 -15.89 -8.53
CA GLU A 440 18.54 -15.50 -9.44
C GLU A 440 17.76 -14.31 -8.90
N LEU A 441 17.50 -14.27 -7.58
CA LEU A 441 16.87 -13.12 -6.94
C LEU A 441 17.73 -11.86 -7.08
N TRP A 442 19.04 -11.98 -6.81
CA TRP A 442 19.98 -10.86 -6.93
C TRP A 442 19.92 -10.23 -8.32
N GLN A 443 19.96 -11.05 -9.37
CA GLN A 443 19.91 -10.58 -10.75
C GLN A 443 18.57 -9.91 -11.08
N ALA A 444 17.45 -10.45 -10.60
CA ALA A 444 16.14 -9.86 -10.84
C ALA A 444 16.00 -8.49 -10.15
N VAL A 445 16.41 -8.37 -8.88
CA VAL A 445 16.41 -7.10 -8.15
C VAL A 445 17.35 -6.09 -8.80
N GLU A 446 18.55 -6.51 -9.22
CA GLU A 446 19.50 -5.64 -9.93
C GLU A 446 18.91 -5.07 -11.23
N SER A 447 18.08 -5.85 -11.93
CA SER A 447 17.37 -5.37 -13.12
C SER A 447 16.37 -4.27 -12.79
N VAL A 448 15.59 -4.44 -11.71
CA VAL A 448 14.58 -3.47 -11.25
C VAL A 448 15.25 -2.16 -10.80
N THR A 449 16.41 -2.27 -10.14
CA THR A 449 17.19 -1.12 -9.66
C THR A 449 17.99 -0.38 -10.74
N LYS A 450 17.72 -0.64 -12.03
CA LYS A 450 18.22 0.18 -13.15
C LYS A 450 17.25 1.28 -13.56
N SER A 451 16.03 1.27 -13.01
CA SER A 451 15.04 2.32 -13.20
C SER A 451 15.50 3.64 -12.54
N ASP A 452 14.82 4.75 -12.79
CA ASP A 452 15.08 6.02 -12.08
C ASP A 452 14.27 6.11 -10.76
N ASN A 453 13.61 5.02 -10.34
CA ASN A 453 12.75 5.01 -9.17
C ASN A 453 13.58 4.83 -7.88
N LEU A 454 13.72 5.91 -7.11
CA LEU A 454 14.48 5.92 -5.87
C LEU A 454 13.95 4.90 -4.84
N ASP A 455 12.65 4.67 -4.82
CA ASP A 455 12.02 3.72 -3.89
C ASP A 455 12.34 2.27 -4.25
N TYR A 456 12.40 1.94 -5.55
CA TYR A 456 12.90 0.64 -6.00
C TYR A 456 14.36 0.44 -5.63
N HIS A 457 15.17 1.49 -5.71
CA HIS A 457 16.57 1.40 -5.26
C HIS A 457 16.66 1.18 -3.75
N ARG A 458 15.86 1.88 -2.96
CA ARG A 458 15.79 1.68 -1.50
C ARG A 458 15.43 0.23 -1.17
N LEU A 459 14.35 -0.29 -1.75
CA LEU A 459 13.92 -1.69 -1.52
C LEU A 459 14.97 -2.69 -1.99
N GLY A 460 15.54 -2.48 -3.18
CA GLY A 460 16.58 -3.35 -3.72
C GLY A 460 17.84 -3.37 -2.84
N LEU A 461 18.27 -2.22 -2.33
CA LEU A 461 19.39 -2.12 -1.37
C LEU A 461 19.11 -2.88 -0.07
N ASN A 462 17.87 -2.83 0.43
CA ASN A 462 17.49 -3.56 1.64
C ASN A 462 17.50 -5.09 1.40
N ILE A 463 17.04 -5.54 0.23
CA ILE A 463 17.17 -6.94 -0.18
C ILE A 463 18.65 -7.32 -0.31
N PHE A 464 19.47 -6.55 -1.02
CA PHE A 464 20.90 -6.83 -1.17
C PHE A 464 21.64 -6.86 0.18
N TRP A 465 21.25 -6.00 1.11
CA TRP A 465 21.75 -6.03 2.48
C TRP A 465 21.46 -7.39 3.14
N ALA A 466 20.21 -7.82 3.13
CA ALA A 466 19.82 -9.09 3.75
C ALA A 466 20.47 -10.31 3.06
N LEU A 467 20.55 -10.29 1.72
CA LEU A 467 21.23 -11.33 0.94
C LEU A 467 22.73 -11.39 1.23
N THR A 468 23.37 -10.24 1.41
CA THR A 468 24.80 -10.16 1.78
C THR A 468 25.06 -10.79 3.14
N LYS A 469 24.21 -10.48 4.13
CA LYS A 469 24.26 -11.11 5.45
C LYS A 469 24.02 -12.62 5.38
N SER A 470 23.25 -13.08 4.40
CA SER A 470 23.02 -14.51 4.20
C SER A 470 24.26 -15.24 3.67
N VAL A 471 24.87 -14.75 2.58
CA VAL A 471 25.99 -15.45 1.90
C VAL A 471 27.38 -15.14 2.47
N GLY A 472 27.52 -14.05 3.22
CA GLY A 472 28.78 -13.61 3.81
C GLY A 472 29.90 -13.44 2.77
N PRO A 473 31.09 -14.04 2.95
CA PRO A 473 32.25 -13.84 2.07
C PRO A 473 32.06 -14.13 0.58
N GLN A 474 31.04 -14.92 0.20
CA GLN A 474 30.76 -15.23 -1.20
C GLN A 474 30.17 -14.03 -1.97
N VAL A 475 29.71 -12.99 -1.27
CA VAL A 475 29.14 -11.79 -1.91
C VAL A 475 30.14 -11.04 -2.80
N LYS A 476 31.45 -11.19 -2.54
CA LYS A 476 32.51 -10.52 -3.31
C LYS A 476 32.45 -10.82 -4.81
N ASP A 477 31.92 -11.98 -5.18
CA ASP A 477 31.79 -12.41 -6.59
C ASP A 477 30.56 -11.78 -7.27
N LYS A 478 29.70 -11.08 -6.51
CA LYS A 478 28.45 -10.44 -6.97
C LYS A 478 28.52 -8.90 -6.99
N VAL A 479 29.39 -8.30 -6.19
CA VAL A 479 29.46 -6.84 -6.03
C VAL A 479 30.67 -6.29 -6.77
N SER A 480 30.43 -5.37 -7.71
CA SER A 480 31.52 -4.68 -8.41
C SER A 480 32.01 -3.46 -7.62
N LEU A 481 33.31 -3.16 -7.72
CA LEU A 481 33.88 -1.98 -7.05
C LEU A 481 33.34 -0.66 -7.61
N SER A 482 32.92 -0.63 -8.88
CA SER A 482 32.30 0.55 -9.48
C SER A 482 30.92 0.82 -8.91
N ASP A 483 30.13 -0.22 -8.65
CA ASP A 483 28.78 -0.06 -8.10
C ASP A 483 28.85 0.45 -6.67
N VAL A 484 29.80 -0.07 -5.87
CA VAL A 484 30.07 0.42 -4.52
C VAL A 484 30.42 1.91 -4.53
N ARG A 485 31.35 2.32 -5.42
CA ARG A 485 31.72 3.73 -5.55
C ARG A 485 30.57 4.61 -6.05
N GLY A 486 29.74 4.10 -6.95
CA GLY A 486 28.53 4.77 -7.40
C GLY A 486 27.55 5.01 -6.25
N LEU A 487 27.33 4.00 -5.40
CA LEU A 487 26.47 4.10 -4.23
C LEU A 487 27.01 5.08 -3.18
N LEU A 488 28.33 5.04 -2.92
CA LEU A 488 29.00 6.01 -2.05
C LEU A 488 28.83 7.45 -2.56
N ALA A 489 29.03 7.68 -3.86
CA ALA A 489 28.83 8.99 -4.47
C ALA A 489 27.38 9.47 -4.34
N ARG A 490 26.41 8.56 -4.57
CA ARG A 490 24.98 8.86 -4.45
C ARG A 490 24.57 9.21 -3.02
N CYS A 491 25.07 8.50 -2.02
CA CYS A 491 24.80 8.81 -0.61
C CYS A 491 25.31 10.22 -0.25
N ASN A 492 26.52 10.57 -0.69
CA ASN A 492 27.09 11.89 -0.46
C ASN A 492 26.30 13.00 -1.18
N GLU A 493 25.86 12.75 -2.42
CA GLU A 493 25.03 13.68 -3.19
C GLU A 493 23.70 13.96 -2.46
N LEU A 494 22.98 12.91 -2.08
CA LEU A 494 21.69 13.03 -1.40
C LEU A 494 21.83 13.70 -0.03
N THR A 495 22.87 13.37 0.73
CA THR A 495 23.14 14.02 2.03
C THR A 495 23.45 15.51 1.86
N SER A 496 24.21 15.88 0.82
CA SER A 496 24.51 17.28 0.50
C SER A 496 23.26 18.05 0.04
N GLN A 497 22.34 17.40 -0.68
CA GLN A 497 21.06 17.98 -1.09
C GLN A 497 20.15 18.21 0.13
N MET A 498 20.10 17.26 1.06
CA MET A 498 19.35 17.41 2.32
C MET A 498 19.87 18.60 3.16
N GLU A 499 21.18 18.85 3.16
CA GLU A 499 21.77 20.01 3.85
C GLU A 499 21.27 21.35 3.30
N GLN A 500 20.99 21.43 2.00
CA GLN A 500 20.50 22.63 1.34
C GLN A 500 18.97 22.78 1.48
N SER A 501 18.27 21.68 1.79
CA SER A 501 16.81 21.65 1.93
C SER A 501 16.35 22.12 3.32
N LYS A 502 15.21 22.83 3.35
CA LYS A 502 14.54 23.20 4.60
C LYS A 502 13.78 22.04 5.24
N GLU A 503 13.46 21.01 4.48
CA GLU A 503 12.68 19.84 4.91
C GLU A 503 13.49 18.57 4.72
N LEU A 504 13.29 17.60 5.61
CA LEU A 504 13.86 16.26 5.44
C LEU A 504 12.94 15.48 4.51
N ASP A 505 13.53 14.85 3.51
CA ASP A 505 12.81 13.93 2.63
C ASP A 505 12.93 12.52 3.20
N LEU A 506 11.79 11.95 3.63
CA LEU A 506 11.74 10.66 4.31
C LEU A 506 12.29 9.54 3.43
N LEU A 507 11.92 9.53 2.15
CA LEU A 507 12.37 8.52 1.18
C LEU A 507 13.90 8.57 1.01
N THR A 508 14.49 9.76 0.95
CA THR A 508 15.94 9.92 0.91
C THR A 508 16.62 9.41 2.19
N LEU A 509 16.06 9.66 3.36
CA LEU A 509 16.60 9.13 4.63
C LEU A 509 16.60 7.61 4.65
N GLU A 510 15.49 6.99 4.24
CA GLU A 510 15.37 5.54 4.17
C GLU A 510 16.31 4.93 3.13
N TYR A 511 16.47 5.59 1.97
CA TYR A 511 17.45 5.19 0.97
C TYR A 511 18.87 5.18 1.55
N VAL A 512 19.27 6.27 2.23
CA VAL A 512 20.59 6.38 2.85
C VAL A 512 20.77 5.28 3.89
N LEU A 513 19.75 5.00 4.71
CA LEU A 513 19.78 3.93 5.70
C LEU A 513 19.97 2.55 5.05
N SER A 514 19.21 2.21 4.01
CA SER A 514 19.37 0.95 3.27
C SER A 514 20.74 0.85 2.59
N ALA A 515 21.24 1.95 2.04
CA ALA A 515 22.56 2.01 1.41
C ALA A 515 23.69 1.75 2.42
N VAL A 516 23.66 2.38 3.61
CA VAL A 516 24.70 2.16 4.62
C VAL A 516 24.68 0.73 5.16
N GLY A 517 23.50 0.16 5.38
CA GLY A 517 23.35 -1.24 5.80
C GLY A 517 24.01 -2.21 4.83
N PHE A 518 23.70 -2.05 3.53
CA PHE A 518 24.31 -2.84 2.46
C PHE A 518 25.83 -2.62 2.38
N LEU A 519 26.29 -1.37 2.30
CA LEU A 519 27.70 -1.01 2.21
C LEU A 519 28.52 -1.54 3.39
N GLY A 520 28.01 -1.40 4.61
CA GLY A 520 28.68 -1.88 5.81
C GLY A 520 28.82 -3.39 5.84
N SER A 521 27.82 -4.12 5.32
CA SER A 521 27.89 -5.58 5.20
C SER A 521 28.89 -6.01 4.12
N VAL A 522 29.01 -5.25 3.03
CA VAL A 522 30.01 -5.48 1.97
C VAL A 522 31.43 -5.18 2.48
N ALA A 523 31.62 -4.12 3.26
CA ALA A 523 32.92 -3.68 3.75
C ALA A 523 33.68 -4.78 4.52
N GLN A 524 32.95 -5.60 5.28
CA GLN A 524 33.54 -6.70 6.07
C GLN A 524 34.16 -7.80 5.21
N VAL A 525 33.69 -7.97 3.96
CA VAL A 525 33.92 -9.18 3.16
C VAL A 525 34.48 -8.92 1.76
N ILE A 526 34.51 -7.66 1.31
CA ILE A 526 34.92 -7.30 -0.06
C ILE A 526 36.39 -7.59 -0.37
N GLY A 527 37.24 -7.76 0.66
CA GLY A 527 38.66 -8.05 0.49
C GLY A 527 39.44 -6.90 -0.19
N ASN A 528 38.97 -5.65 -0.03
CA ASN A 528 39.60 -4.46 -0.59
C ASN A 528 39.68 -3.36 0.48
N VAL A 529 40.90 -3.09 0.93
CA VAL A 529 41.19 -2.11 2.00
C VAL A 529 40.81 -0.68 1.60
N GLU A 530 41.01 -0.29 0.33
CA GLU A 530 40.66 1.06 -0.15
C GLU A 530 39.15 1.27 -0.10
N ILE A 531 38.37 0.31 -0.59
CA ILE A 531 36.91 0.39 -0.56
C ILE A 531 36.37 0.35 0.87
N THR A 532 36.95 -0.50 1.73
CA THR A 532 36.60 -0.54 3.16
C THR A 532 36.89 0.80 3.83
N SER A 533 37.99 1.46 3.45
CA SER A 533 38.30 2.82 3.88
C SER A 533 37.25 3.83 3.43
N GLU A 534 36.90 3.85 2.14
CA GLU A 534 35.90 4.78 1.58
C GLU A 534 34.54 4.61 2.28
N ILE A 535 34.11 3.37 2.53
CA ILE A 535 32.88 3.06 3.27
C ILE A 535 32.99 3.55 4.72
N GLY A 536 34.08 3.24 5.43
CA GLY A 536 34.29 3.71 6.79
C GLY A 536 34.27 5.24 6.91
N GLN A 537 34.80 5.96 5.92
CA GLN A 537 34.77 7.43 5.89
C GLN A 537 33.35 7.96 5.72
N LEU A 538 32.53 7.32 4.88
CA LEU A 538 31.11 7.65 4.75
C LEU A 538 30.38 7.42 6.08
N LEU A 539 30.59 6.28 6.76
CA LEU A 539 29.92 5.99 8.03
C LEU A 539 30.24 7.06 9.09
N ILE A 540 31.51 7.43 9.24
CA ILE A 540 31.92 8.49 10.19
C ILE A 540 31.35 9.86 9.79
N SER A 541 31.26 10.17 8.50
CA SER A 541 30.69 11.45 8.03
C SER A 541 29.19 11.53 8.31
N LEU A 542 28.45 10.44 8.10
CA LEU A 542 27.02 10.36 8.38
C LEU A 542 26.74 10.40 9.87
N ILE A 543 27.54 9.74 10.71
CA ILE A 543 27.45 9.89 12.18
C ILE A 543 27.57 11.37 12.54
N ARG A 544 28.65 12.03 12.11
CA ARG A 544 28.88 13.46 12.40
C ARG A 544 27.74 14.35 11.91
N TYR A 545 27.16 14.05 10.75
CA TYR A 545 26.08 14.84 10.19
C TYR A 545 24.78 14.68 10.98
N PHE A 546 24.36 13.44 11.25
CA PHE A 546 23.04 13.15 11.82
C PHE A 546 22.98 13.15 13.35
N VAL A 547 24.11 13.20 14.07
CA VAL A 547 24.09 13.47 15.53
C VAL A 547 23.74 14.92 15.86
N ASP A 548 23.92 15.85 14.91
CA ASP A 548 23.54 17.25 15.08
C ASP A 548 22.00 17.41 15.07
N PRO A 549 21.38 17.89 16.17
CA PRO A 549 19.94 18.12 16.25
C PRO A 549 19.38 19.07 15.19
N GLN A 550 20.21 19.98 14.67
CA GLN A 550 19.78 20.91 13.61
C GLN A 550 19.65 20.21 12.26
N LYS A 551 20.45 19.16 12.03
CA LYS A 551 20.46 18.38 10.80
C LYS A 551 19.41 17.27 10.82
N ASN A 552 19.31 16.54 11.93
CA ASN A 552 18.33 15.46 12.07
C ASN A 552 16.92 15.95 12.39
N LYS A 553 16.74 17.19 12.86
CA LYS A 553 15.45 17.81 13.21
C LYS A 553 14.59 16.98 14.18
N ASN A 554 15.23 16.14 15.01
CA ASN A 554 14.60 15.14 15.87
C ASN A 554 13.68 14.15 15.12
N ASP A 555 13.91 13.94 13.83
CA ASP A 555 13.22 12.93 13.05
C ASP A 555 13.76 11.53 13.38
N ALA A 556 12.86 10.56 13.53
CA ALA A 556 13.22 9.21 13.95
C ALA A 556 14.12 8.52 12.89
N LYS A 557 13.80 8.66 11.60
CA LYS A 557 14.58 8.04 10.51
C LYS A 557 15.96 8.67 10.35
N ALA A 558 16.06 9.99 10.56
CA ALA A 558 17.34 10.67 10.57
C ALA A 558 18.24 10.17 11.73
N ILE A 559 17.67 9.84 12.89
CA ILE A 559 18.40 9.34 14.06
C ILE A 559 18.76 7.85 13.93
N GLU A 560 18.01 7.06 13.16
CA GLU A 560 18.38 5.66 12.86
C GLU A 560 19.73 5.56 12.12
N ILE A 561 20.03 6.51 11.22
CA ILE A 561 21.28 6.51 10.41
C ILE A 561 22.55 6.46 11.27
N PRO A 562 22.80 7.38 12.24
CA PRO A 562 24.00 7.35 13.05
C PRO A 562 24.05 6.12 13.97
N VAL A 563 22.90 5.60 14.42
CA VAL A 563 22.82 4.36 15.22
C VAL A 563 23.30 3.17 14.39
N GLU A 564 22.80 3.02 13.17
CA GLU A 564 23.20 1.94 12.27
C GLU A 564 24.67 2.07 11.87
N CYS A 565 25.12 3.29 11.53
CA CYS A 565 26.53 3.54 11.19
C CYS A 565 27.47 3.16 12.35
N LEU A 566 27.08 3.41 13.59
CA LEU A 566 27.87 3.02 14.77
C LEU A 566 27.98 1.50 14.90
N ASN A 567 26.86 0.78 14.77
CA ASN A 567 26.86 -0.69 14.80
C ASN A 567 27.77 -1.27 13.70
N LEU A 568 27.68 -0.74 12.48
CA LEU A 568 28.54 -1.14 11.38
C LEU A 568 30.03 -0.84 11.64
N ILE A 569 30.36 0.28 12.31
CA ILE A 569 31.74 0.57 12.71
C ILE A 569 32.26 -0.47 13.71
N TYR A 570 31.41 -0.93 14.64
CA TYR A 570 31.78 -1.98 15.60
C TYR A 570 32.04 -3.30 14.88
N ASP A 571 31.16 -3.66 13.94
CA ASP A 571 31.27 -4.92 13.20
C ASP A 571 32.48 -4.94 12.27
N ILE A 572 32.73 -3.84 11.56
CA ILE A 572 33.87 -3.72 10.65
C ILE A 572 35.17 -3.70 11.46
N PHE A 573 35.32 -2.79 12.42
CA PHE A 573 36.62 -2.57 13.10
C PHE A 573 36.75 -3.26 14.47
N GLY A 574 36.00 -4.36 14.66
CA GLY A 574 35.93 -5.13 15.90
C GLY A 574 37.19 -5.89 16.28
N ASP A 575 38.07 -6.18 15.32
CA ASP A 575 39.24 -7.03 15.53
C ASP A 575 40.51 -6.46 14.85
N ALA A 576 41.59 -6.31 15.63
CA ALA A 576 42.91 -5.90 15.15
C ALA A 576 43.56 -6.87 14.15
N GLU A 577 43.10 -8.12 14.07
CA GLU A 577 43.58 -9.11 13.10
C GLU A 577 43.07 -8.86 11.68
N TYR A 578 42.02 -8.05 11.50
CA TYR A 578 41.51 -7.73 10.17
C TYR A 578 42.50 -6.87 9.36
N GLU A 579 42.68 -7.23 8.08
CA GLU A 579 43.67 -6.63 7.18
C GLU A 579 43.49 -5.12 7.01
N TYR A 580 42.27 -4.62 7.16
CA TYR A 580 41.92 -3.21 7.03
C TYR A 580 41.98 -2.43 8.36
N ASP A 581 42.11 -3.07 9.53
CA ASP A 581 42.08 -2.36 10.81
C ASP A 581 43.26 -1.39 10.96
N LEU A 582 44.49 -1.88 10.78
CA LEU A 582 45.68 -1.04 10.86
C LEU A 582 45.70 0.09 9.81
N PRO A 583 45.54 -0.17 8.49
CA PRO A 583 45.62 0.87 7.47
C PRO A 583 44.43 1.84 7.46
N VAL A 584 43.27 1.44 7.98
CA VAL A 584 42.07 2.29 7.99
C VAL A 584 41.84 2.85 9.39
N PHE A 585 41.45 2.02 10.35
CA PHE A 585 41.03 2.49 11.68
C PHE A 585 42.15 3.22 12.43
N VAL A 586 43.33 2.61 12.51
CA VAL A 586 44.47 3.14 13.27
C VAL A 586 45.09 4.33 12.53
N GLN A 587 45.51 4.13 11.28
CA GLN A 587 46.24 5.18 10.53
C GLN A 587 45.38 6.41 10.19
N GLN A 588 44.06 6.26 10.04
CA GLN A 588 43.14 7.38 9.79
C GLN A 588 42.52 7.95 11.09
N ASN A 589 43.04 7.53 12.25
CA ASN A 589 42.67 8.06 13.57
C ASN A 589 41.17 7.97 13.88
N TYR A 590 40.50 6.87 13.51
CA TYR A 590 39.07 6.70 13.78
C TYR A 590 38.77 6.71 15.27
N LEU A 591 39.65 6.13 16.10
CA LEU A 591 39.52 6.17 17.56
C LEU A 591 39.36 7.60 18.09
N GLN A 592 40.22 8.53 17.67
CA GLN A 592 40.15 9.92 18.11
C GLN A 592 38.88 10.63 17.59
N GLN A 593 38.41 10.27 16.39
CA GLN A 593 37.17 10.81 15.85
C GLN A 593 35.95 10.33 16.64
N LEU A 594 35.89 9.05 16.98
CA LEU A 594 34.84 8.44 17.79
C LEU A 594 34.82 9.01 19.23
N GLU A 595 35.98 9.22 19.85
CA GLU A 595 36.08 9.89 21.15
C GLU A 595 35.48 11.31 21.14
N LYS A 596 35.68 12.05 20.05
CA LYS A 596 35.09 13.39 19.88
C LYS A 596 33.59 13.34 19.64
N LEU A 597 33.10 12.30 18.96
CA LEU A 597 31.68 12.12 18.64
C LEU A 597 30.88 11.57 19.82
N GLU A 598 31.49 10.83 20.76
CA GLU A 598 30.77 10.21 21.89
C GLU A 598 29.85 11.18 22.66
N PRO A 599 30.27 12.41 23.03
CA PRO A 599 29.40 13.33 23.73
C PRO A 599 28.20 13.80 22.90
N GLU A 600 28.37 13.92 21.58
CA GLU A 600 27.31 14.31 20.65
C GLU A 600 26.32 13.17 20.42
N VAL A 601 26.82 11.93 20.27
CA VAL A 601 26.00 10.70 20.23
C VAL A 601 25.20 10.56 21.52
N LYS A 602 25.83 10.82 22.67
CA LYS A 602 25.18 10.83 23.98
C LYS A 602 24.04 11.85 24.06
N ALA A 603 24.28 13.05 23.54
CA ALA A 603 23.24 14.07 23.49
C ALA A 603 22.11 13.64 22.55
N CYS A 604 22.42 13.13 21.36
CA CYS A 604 21.46 12.68 20.37
C CYS A 604 20.49 11.63 20.95
N TYR A 605 20.98 10.52 21.52
CA TYR A 605 20.08 9.49 22.05
C TYR A 605 19.22 10.03 23.20
N LYS A 606 19.75 10.92 24.04
CA LYS A 606 19.00 11.49 25.17
C LYS A 606 17.79 12.31 24.75
N HIS A 607 17.83 12.95 23.59
CA HIS A 607 16.72 13.75 23.05
C HIS A 607 15.62 12.92 22.39
N ILE A 608 15.85 11.63 22.11
CA ILE A 608 14.80 10.73 21.62
C ILE A 608 13.71 10.63 22.68
N ASP A 609 12.48 10.95 22.29
CA ASP A 609 11.30 10.81 23.13
C ASP A 609 10.95 9.32 23.27
N LYS A 610 11.10 8.79 24.48
CA LYS A 610 10.81 7.39 24.82
C LYS A 610 9.32 7.02 24.71
N HIS A 611 8.43 8.00 24.77
CA HIS A 611 7.00 7.77 24.66
C HIS A 611 6.57 7.70 23.20
N LYS A 612 7.26 8.43 22.32
CA LYS A 612 7.02 8.41 20.88
C LYS A 612 7.77 7.29 20.17
N ASN A 613 9.04 7.06 20.52
CA ASN A 613 9.92 6.09 19.85
C ASN A 613 10.68 5.23 20.90
N PRO A 614 10.00 4.34 21.64
CA PRO A 614 10.61 3.52 22.70
C PRO A 614 11.70 2.58 22.19
N GLU A 615 11.49 1.93 21.03
CA GLU A 615 12.45 0.99 20.45
C GLU A 615 13.72 1.69 19.97
N LEU A 616 13.56 2.79 19.22
CA LEU A 616 14.69 3.61 18.77
C LEU A 616 15.49 4.15 19.96
N LYS A 617 14.80 4.53 21.05
CA LYS A 617 15.46 4.98 22.29
C LYS A 617 16.38 3.90 22.84
N LEU A 618 15.88 2.68 22.95
CA LEU A 618 16.61 1.53 23.47
C LEU A 618 17.82 1.20 22.58
N ARG A 619 17.61 1.10 21.27
CA ARG A 619 18.68 0.82 20.29
C ARG A 619 19.76 1.90 20.28
N ALA A 620 19.37 3.18 20.38
CA ALA A 620 20.33 4.28 20.44
C ALA A 620 21.11 4.33 21.76
N GLU A 621 20.47 3.98 22.88
CA GLU A 621 21.14 3.86 24.19
C GLU A 621 22.14 2.68 24.19
N GLU A 622 21.77 1.55 23.58
CA GLU A 622 22.66 0.40 23.41
C GLU A 622 23.86 0.76 22.52
N ALA A 623 23.63 1.36 21.35
CA ALA A 623 24.70 1.80 20.46
C ALA A 623 25.65 2.78 21.15
N TRP A 624 25.12 3.77 21.89
CA TRP A 624 25.97 4.67 22.68
C TRP A 624 26.76 3.95 23.77
N THR A 625 26.14 3.01 24.49
CA THR A 625 26.82 2.21 25.52
C THR A 625 27.95 1.39 24.91
N ASN A 626 27.70 0.78 23.75
CA ASN A 626 28.69 0.03 22.99
C ASN A 626 29.79 0.93 22.42
N LEU A 627 29.49 2.19 22.04
CA LEU A 627 30.52 3.16 21.65
C LEU A 627 31.58 3.36 22.75
N GLY A 628 31.14 3.56 23.99
CA GLY A 628 32.04 3.71 25.13
C GLY A 628 32.93 2.47 25.33
N ARG A 629 32.30 1.28 25.33
CA ARG A 629 33.01 0.00 25.45
C ARG A 629 34.01 -0.22 24.31
N PHE A 630 33.60 0.09 23.08
CA PHE A 630 34.41 -0.06 21.89
C PHE A 630 35.63 0.87 21.92
N ILE A 631 35.47 2.14 22.32
CA ILE A 631 36.59 3.08 22.49
C ILE A 631 37.60 2.54 23.52
N ASP A 632 37.12 2.06 24.67
CA ASP A 632 37.99 1.53 25.72
C ASP A 632 38.70 0.23 25.29
N TYR A 633 38.01 -0.62 24.55
CA TYR A 633 38.59 -1.82 23.94
C TYR A 633 39.71 -1.46 22.95
N LYS A 634 39.43 -0.60 21.96
CA LYS A 634 40.39 -0.21 20.91
C LYS A 634 41.63 0.54 21.43
N LYS A 635 41.54 1.19 22.59
CA LYS A 635 42.72 1.80 23.26
C LYS A 635 43.75 0.76 23.70
N ASN A 636 43.28 -0.41 24.13
CA ASN A 636 44.10 -1.43 24.76
C ASN A 636 44.41 -2.60 23.82
N GLU A 637 43.66 -2.77 22.73
CA GLU A 637 43.77 -3.90 21.80
C GLU A 637 45.18 -4.15 21.25
N ARG A 638 45.97 -3.08 21.05
CA ARG A 638 47.35 -3.15 20.50
C ARG A 638 48.42 -2.75 21.52
N GLN A 639 48.08 -2.64 22.81
CA GLN A 639 49.03 -2.48 23.92
C GLN A 639 49.46 -3.87 24.42
#